data_AF-A0A1Y2A6J6-F1
#
_entry.id   AF-A0A1Y2A6J6-F1
#
_cell.length_a   1.000
_cell.length_b   1.000
_cell.length_c   1.000
_cell.angle_alpha   90.00
_cell.angle_beta   90.00
_cell.angle_gamma   90.00
#
_symmetry.space_group_name_H-M   'P 1'
#
loop_
_entity.id
_entity.type
_entity.pdbx_description
1 polymer ?
#
loop_
_entity_poly.entity_id
_entity_poly.type
_entity_poly.pdbx_seq_one_letter_code
_entity_poly.pdbx_strand_id
1 'polypeptide(L)'
;METGTIIEYTFDEKVIEDAEGVFPIILPQDAKIASGPGSAKSVHLGPSGGIQADISTVPCGDITKFHANIIFNLNEEFDGRQVLAECEKVPFTLELIGGGGSVRLVGSVCSVTVDWRSTESWHSNIRHGIWHSADLIYDGETLTLFLDQRVVAFHSFGAAGQLSIEPSARSILIGGQGTAAFNGKIASFKLSRNIPSELTSLANHLRTTPEWHITTKLEMFRNIYDLGNPLAPVKKMTHLESWWQNYTHGAVMYHSGTAFEIHGEILACYSHLPKSTKQDLGYLISDEQPTHSPPGRKSVFQGGAIYFSPSTGAHEVVGEIYHDFEGAGETQVWGFPLDEALPANGGLLQQFQKATWYFQYGAKHAHEVHGEILKSFVATGGLEKWGYPVSNEMVVHTNSLRRDVRRSEFENGSFYWSAATGAHAVAGNIRKKWMELGGAEMCFLQELGLPTTEEMEVPNADGAVMQGFEQGVIMCDGEDAAIVVYPFKLFLKSLKTEKSEEKENDVYFTAMVNKDEETLFCRRYPEDKAYPRAMEVEVGIELPTLLKPAPDETIMLTIDVWNHKEVGEHVHLGKWIQKLNASNAWGLAWNGKLEGRAGKALVLYLGRWRCFSSSFVYWIVYEWIGLLWVNDVYCTNPDFHIYVTNFHRAHSGNQVASSMDSGR
;
A
#
# COMPACT_ATOMS: atom_id res chain seq x y z
N MET A 1 -36.57 -59.60 -4.56
CA MET A 1 -36.37 -58.27 -5.17
C MET A 1 -34.93 -57.88 -4.89
N GLU A 2 -34.01 -58.61 -5.51
CA GLU A 2 -32.56 -58.61 -5.24
C GLU A 2 -31.78 -57.79 -6.29
N THR A 3 -32.47 -57.09 -7.17
CA THR A 3 -31.88 -56.44 -8.34
C THR A 3 -31.87 -54.93 -8.13
N GLY A 4 -30.68 -54.37 -7.92
CA GLY A 4 -30.47 -52.91 -7.92
C GLY A 4 -30.62 -52.28 -9.31
N THR A 5 -31.05 -53.03 -10.32
CA THR A 5 -31.33 -52.58 -11.68
C THR A 5 -32.72 -51.93 -11.71
N ILE A 6 -32.84 -50.75 -12.31
CA ILE A 6 -34.11 -50.08 -12.56
C ILE A 6 -34.69 -50.60 -13.88
N ILE A 7 -33.91 -50.50 -14.96
CA ILE A 7 -34.26 -50.93 -16.31
C ILE A 7 -33.01 -51.46 -17.00
N GLU A 8 -33.14 -52.52 -17.77
CA GLU A 8 -32.06 -53.07 -18.59
C GLU A 8 -32.63 -53.61 -19.89
N TYR A 9 -32.13 -53.09 -21.01
CA TYR A 9 -32.52 -53.48 -22.34
C TYR A 9 -31.31 -54.05 -23.08
N THR A 10 -31.41 -55.32 -23.46
CA THR A 10 -30.55 -55.97 -24.45
C THR A 10 -31.36 -56.23 -25.70
N PHE A 11 -30.84 -55.81 -26.85
CA PHE A 11 -31.61 -55.79 -28.09
C PHE A 11 -31.45 -57.07 -28.90
N ASP A 12 -31.79 -58.22 -28.30
CA ASP A 12 -31.56 -59.54 -28.90
C ASP A 12 -32.67 -59.97 -29.89
N GLU A 13 -33.92 -59.49 -29.75
CA GLU A 13 -35.06 -59.76 -30.66
C GLU A 13 -36.04 -58.57 -30.81
N LYS A 14 -37.04 -58.68 -31.72
CA LYS A 14 -38.01 -57.60 -32.05
C LYS A 14 -38.98 -57.22 -30.90
N VAL A 15 -39.05 -58.03 -29.84
CA VAL A 15 -39.76 -57.71 -28.60
C VAL A 15 -38.71 -57.46 -27.55
N ILE A 16 -38.64 -56.22 -27.06
CA ILE A 16 -37.65 -55.80 -26.08
C ILE A 16 -38.36 -55.76 -24.74
N GLU A 17 -38.31 -56.89 -24.05
CA GLU A 17 -38.65 -56.97 -22.63
C GLU A 17 -37.41 -56.54 -21.83
N ASP A 18 -37.59 -55.78 -20.76
CA ASP A 18 -36.54 -55.62 -19.75
C ASP A 18 -36.23 -56.98 -19.11
N ALA A 19 -35.09 -57.13 -18.44
CA ALA A 19 -34.67 -58.40 -17.82
C ALA A 19 -35.70 -59.03 -16.85
N GLU A 20 -36.72 -58.26 -16.42
CA GLU A 20 -37.83 -58.69 -15.55
C GLU A 20 -39.22 -58.73 -16.24
N GLY A 21 -39.35 -58.29 -17.51
CA GLY A 21 -40.59 -58.33 -18.30
C GLY A 21 -41.69 -57.33 -17.91
N VAL A 22 -41.32 -56.22 -17.27
CA VAL A 22 -42.21 -55.21 -16.67
C VAL A 22 -42.40 -53.96 -17.53
N PHE A 23 -41.44 -53.59 -18.40
CA PHE A 23 -41.45 -52.31 -19.15
C PHE A 23 -41.27 -52.48 -20.66
N PRO A 24 -42.35 -52.78 -21.42
CA PRO A 24 -42.27 -52.99 -22.86
C PRO A 24 -41.89 -51.70 -23.60
N ILE A 25 -40.94 -51.81 -24.53
CA ILE A 25 -40.55 -50.73 -25.45
C ILE A 25 -41.37 -50.81 -26.74
N ILE A 26 -41.77 -49.64 -27.26
CA ILE A 26 -42.20 -49.48 -28.64
C ILE A 26 -41.03 -48.97 -29.48
N LEU A 27 -40.56 -49.80 -30.42
CA LEU A 27 -39.58 -49.37 -31.41
C LEU A 27 -40.20 -48.40 -32.42
N PRO A 28 -39.45 -47.39 -32.89
CA PRO A 28 -39.83 -46.60 -34.06
C PRO A 28 -40.10 -47.50 -35.27
N GLN A 29 -41.02 -47.10 -36.16
CA GLN A 29 -41.40 -47.92 -37.34
C GLN A 29 -40.22 -48.17 -38.29
N ASP A 30 -39.27 -47.24 -38.34
CA ASP A 30 -38.06 -47.27 -39.16
C ASP A 30 -36.86 -47.91 -38.45
N ALA A 31 -37.00 -48.31 -37.19
CA ALA A 31 -35.95 -48.99 -36.45
C ALA A 31 -35.70 -50.40 -37.00
N LYS A 32 -34.42 -50.80 -37.07
CA LYS A 32 -33.99 -52.09 -37.63
C LYS A 32 -32.98 -52.78 -36.72
N ILE A 33 -33.13 -54.09 -36.58
CA ILE A 33 -32.11 -54.92 -35.92
C ILE A 33 -30.84 -54.95 -36.80
N ALA A 34 -29.69 -54.69 -36.19
CA ALA A 34 -28.37 -54.66 -36.81
C ALA A 34 -27.35 -55.49 -36.00
N SER A 35 -26.19 -55.76 -36.58
CA SER A 35 -25.09 -56.43 -35.87
C SER A 35 -24.55 -55.54 -34.75
N GLY A 36 -24.51 -56.08 -33.53
CA GLY A 36 -23.93 -55.45 -32.34
C GLY A 36 -22.43 -55.74 -32.18
N PRO A 37 -21.84 -55.41 -31.02
CA PRO A 37 -20.47 -55.78 -30.69
C PRO A 37 -20.35 -57.31 -30.49
N GLY A 38 -19.31 -57.92 -31.05
CA GLY A 38 -19.11 -59.37 -30.99
C GLY A 38 -20.26 -60.13 -31.66
N SER A 39 -20.90 -61.04 -30.93
CA SER A 39 -22.07 -61.80 -31.39
C SER A 39 -23.41 -61.18 -31.02
N ALA A 40 -23.42 -60.03 -30.32
CA ALA A 40 -24.64 -59.37 -29.86
C ALA A 40 -25.42 -58.74 -31.02
N LYS A 41 -26.69 -58.45 -30.78
CA LYS A 41 -27.54 -57.66 -31.67
C LYS A 41 -27.59 -56.19 -31.20
N SER A 42 -28.15 -55.33 -32.04
CA SER A 42 -28.32 -53.91 -31.78
C SER A 42 -29.54 -53.38 -32.52
N VAL A 43 -30.03 -52.21 -32.13
CA VAL A 43 -31.06 -51.47 -32.87
C VAL A 43 -30.42 -50.28 -33.55
N HIS A 44 -30.60 -50.16 -34.86
CA HIS A 44 -30.46 -48.92 -35.58
C HIS A 44 -31.80 -48.18 -35.53
N LEU A 45 -31.85 -47.05 -34.84
CA LEU A 45 -33.10 -46.34 -34.56
C LEU A 45 -33.75 -45.69 -35.79
N GLY A 46 -32.95 -45.29 -36.77
CA GLY A 46 -33.44 -44.58 -37.96
C GLY A 46 -33.76 -43.10 -37.69
N PRO A 47 -34.14 -42.33 -38.72
CA PRO A 47 -34.39 -40.89 -38.61
C PRO A 47 -35.48 -40.48 -37.62
N SER A 48 -36.45 -41.34 -37.31
CA SER A 48 -37.52 -41.01 -36.35
C SER A 48 -37.02 -40.94 -34.89
N GLY A 49 -35.82 -41.46 -34.63
CA GLY A 49 -35.16 -41.37 -33.33
C GLY A 49 -35.57 -42.46 -32.35
N GLY A 50 -35.65 -42.09 -31.08
CA GLY A 50 -35.42 -42.93 -29.93
C GLY A 50 -36.60 -43.71 -29.40
N ILE A 51 -36.23 -44.68 -28.58
CA ILE A 51 -37.07 -45.58 -27.81
C ILE A 51 -37.63 -44.84 -26.60
N GLN A 52 -38.94 -44.88 -26.42
CA GLN A 52 -39.60 -44.42 -25.20
C GLN A 52 -40.12 -45.62 -24.42
N ALA A 53 -39.81 -45.68 -23.13
CA ALA A 53 -40.37 -46.67 -22.21
C ALA A 53 -41.16 -45.97 -21.09
N ASP A 54 -42.33 -46.51 -20.74
CA ASP A 54 -43.13 -46.04 -19.61
C ASP A 54 -42.55 -46.58 -18.30
N ILE A 55 -42.10 -45.68 -17.44
CA ILE A 55 -41.47 -45.96 -16.15
C ILE A 55 -42.31 -45.41 -14.99
N SER A 56 -43.59 -45.10 -15.23
CA SER A 56 -44.49 -44.50 -14.24
C SER A 56 -44.62 -45.33 -12.97
N THR A 57 -44.55 -46.65 -13.06
CA THR A 57 -44.64 -47.59 -11.93
C THR A 57 -43.32 -47.82 -11.19
N VAL A 58 -42.18 -47.35 -11.72
CA VAL A 58 -40.87 -47.47 -11.05
C VAL A 58 -40.90 -46.66 -9.74
N PRO A 59 -40.64 -47.27 -8.57
CA PRO A 59 -40.49 -46.52 -7.33
C PRO A 59 -39.18 -45.70 -7.38
N CYS A 60 -39.27 -44.38 -7.18
CA CYS A 60 -38.10 -43.48 -7.31
C CYS A 60 -37.81 -42.63 -6.07
N GLY A 61 -38.65 -42.71 -5.02
CA GLY A 61 -38.57 -41.82 -3.85
C GLY A 61 -37.26 -41.88 -3.07
N ASP A 62 -36.51 -42.99 -3.16
CA ASP A 62 -35.26 -43.20 -2.43
C ASP A 62 -34.01 -43.16 -3.33
N ILE A 63 -34.13 -42.69 -4.58
CA ILE A 63 -32.99 -42.66 -5.50
C ILE A 63 -32.10 -41.46 -5.16
N THR A 64 -30.99 -41.75 -4.48
CA THR A 64 -29.94 -40.77 -4.15
C THR A 64 -28.72 -40.89 -5.04
N LYS A 65 -28.60 -42.02 -5.76
CA LYS A 65 -27.50 -42.36 -6.66
C LYS A 65 -28.00 -43.23 -7.81
N PHE A 66 -27.31 -43.18 -8.94
CA PHE A 66 -27.61 -44.01 -10.09
C PHE A 66 -26.37 -44.28 -10.95
N HIS A 67 -26.49 -45.31 -11.79
CA HIS A 67 -25.57 -45.63 -12.87
C HIS A 67 -26.38 -45.85 -14.14
N ALA A 68 -26.10 -45.08 -15.18
CA ALA A 68 -26.62 -45.29 -16.52
C ALA A 68 -25.48 -45.75 -17.43
N ASN A 69 -25.64 -46.90 -18.07
CA ASN A 69 -24.72 -47.45 -19.06
C ASN A 69 -25.40 -47.54 -20.42
N ILE A 70 -24.69 -47.17 -21.48
CA ILE A 70 -25.15 -47.35 -22.85
C ILE A 70 -24.00 -47.81 -23.74
N ILE A 71 -24.26 -48.82 -24.56
CA ILE A 71 -23.33 -49.28 -25.60
C ILE A 71 -23.86 -48.81 -26.95
N PHE A 72 -23.11 -47.94 -27.63
CA PHE A 72 -23.53 -47.28 -28.85
C PHE A 72 -22.46 -47.31 -29.94
N ASN A 73 -22.89 -47.14 -31.19
CA ASN A 73 -22.04 -46.98 -32.36
C ASN A 73 -22.58 -45.81 -33.19
N LEU A 74 -21.80 -44.74 -33.26
CA LEU A 74 -22.15 -43.54 -34.00
C LEU A 74 -21.97 -43.81 -35.51
N ASN A 75 -22.94 -43.45 -36.36
CA ASN A 75 -22.84 -43.73 -37.79
C ASN A 75 -21.82 -42.84 -38.50
N GLU A 76 -21.84 -41.53 -38.20
CA GLU A 76 -21.02 -40.51 -38.84
C GLU A 76 -20.76 -39.33 -37.88
N GLU A 77 -19.78 -38.50 -38.22
CA GLU A 77 -19.60 -37.21 -37.55
C GLU A 77 -20.77 -36.28 -37.83
N PHE A 78 -21.06 -35.40 -36.88
CA PHE A 78 -22.18 -34.47 -36.96
C PHE A 78 -21.84 -33.18 -36.22
N ASP A 79 -22.60 -32.13 -36.52
CA ASP A 79 -22.60 -30.89 -35.75
C ASP A 79 -23.90 -30.77 -34.98
N GLY A 80 -23.84 -30.27 -33.74
CA GLY A 80 -25.01 -30.08 -32.88
C GLY A 80 -25.14 -31.16 -31.80
N ARG A 81 -26.38 -31.42 -31.36
CA ARG A 81 -26.69 -32.26 -30.19
C ARG A 81 -27.42 -33.54 -30.61
N GLN A 82 -26.99 -34.67 -30.07
CA GLN A 82 -27.71 -35.95 -30.15
C GLN A 82 -27.82 -36.58 -28.75
N VAL A 83 -28.98 -37.08 -28.37
CA VAL A 83 -29.22 -37.65 -27.04
C VAL A 83 -29.06 -39.16 -27.07
N LEU A 84 -28.22 -39.70 -26.19
CA LEU A 84 -28.05 -41.15 -26.01
C LEU A 84 -29.11 -41.70 -25.06
N ALA A 85 -29.35 -41.03 -23.94
CA ALA A 85 -30.42 -41.35 -23.02
C ALA A 85 -30.80 -40.13 -22.17
N GLU A 86 -32.08 -39.97 -21.85
CA GLU A 86 -32.55 -38.96 -20.92
C GLU A 86 -33.73 -39.49 -20.09
N CYS A 87 -33.80 -39.08 -18.84
CA CYS A 87 -34.84 -39.46 -17.91
C CYS A 87 -35.16 -38.27 -17.02
N GLU A 88 -36.42 -37.85 -16.96
CA GLU A 88 -36.85 -36.79 -16.03
C GLU A 88 -37.10 -37.36 -14.62
N LYS A 89 -37.57 -38.62 -14.53
CA LYS A 89 -37.91 -39.25 -13.24
C LYS A 89 -36.68 -39.52 -12.38
N VAL A 90 -35.60 -39.98 -13.02
CA VAL A 90 -34.24 -39.98 -12.46
C VAL A 90 -33.49 -38.95 -13.27
N PRO A 91 -33.33 -37.72 -12.78
CA PRO A 91 -33.13 -36.54 -13.62
C PRO A 91 -31.72 -36.50 -14.20
N PHE A 92 -31.49 -37.19 -15.31
CA PHE A 92 -30.22 -37.20 -16.01
C PHE A 92 -30.40 -37.07 -17.51
N THR A 93 -29.38 -36.55 -18.18
CA THR A 93 -29.20 -36.70 -19.62
C THR A 93 -27.79 -37.20 -19.92
N LEU A 94 -27.66 -38.00 -20.96
CA LEU A 94 -26.41 -38.48 -21.51
C LEU A 94 -26.45 -38.23 -23.02
N GLU A 95 -25.51 -37.45 -23.52
CA GLU A 95 -25.62 -36.80 -24.81
C GLU A 95 -24.27 -36.74 -25.53
N LEU A 96 -24.34 -36.57 -26.84
CA LEU A 96 -23.22 -36.31 -27.70
C LEU A 96 -23.34 -34.92 -28.31
N ILE A 97 -22.30 -34.11 -28.16
CA ILE A 97 -22.19 -32.78 -28.78
C ILE A 97 -21.10 -32.84 -29.85
N GLY A 98 -21.53 -32.78 -31.10
CA GLY A 98 -20.67 -32.74 -32.28
C GLY A 98 -20.32 -31.31 -32.67
N GLY A 99 -19.06 -31.08 -33.02
CA GLY A 99 -18.59 -29.78 -33.47
C GLY A 99 -17.08 -29.76 -33.75
N GLY A 100 -16.69 -29.08 -34.83
CA GLY A 100 -15.27 -28.82 -35.14
C GLY A 100 -14.44 -30.08 -35.40
N GLY A 101 -15.07 -31.13 -35.95
CA GLY A 101 -14.42 -32.42 -36.24
C GLY A 101 -14.19 -33.31 -35.01
N SER A 102 -14.90 -33.06 -33.92
CA SER A 102 -14.86 -33.88 -32.70
C SER A 102 -16.26 -34.09 -32.12
N VAL A 103 -16.46 -35.18 -31.40
CA VAL A 103 -17.75 -35.51 -30.74
C VAL A 103 -17.51 -35.69 -29.25
N ARG A 104 -18.10 -34.81 -28.43
CA ARG A 104 -17.98 -34.77 -26.97
C ARG A 104 -19.10 -35.54 -26.29
N LEU A 105 -18.77 -36.31 -25.26
CA LEU A 105 -19.74 -36.92 -24.35
C LEU A 105 -20.10 -35.89 -23.27
N VAL A 106 -21.39 -35.66 -23.09
CA VAL A 106 -21.92 -34.74 -22.08
C VAL A 106 -22.91 -35.48 -21.22
N GLY A 107 -22.77 -35.32 -19.91
CA GLY A 107 -23.62 -35.94 -18.92
C GLY A 107 -24.16 -34.86 -18.02
N SER A 108 -25.46 -34.87 -17.81
CA SER A 108 -26.12 -33.88 -16.98
C SER A 108 -26.97 -34.53 -15.92
N VAL A 109 -27.13 -33.83 -14.81
CA VAL A 109 -28.01 -34.22 -13.71
C VAL A 109 -28.72 -32.99 -13.17
N CYS A 110 -29.99 -33.13 -12.78
CA CYS A 110 -30.70 -32.08 -12.05
C CYS A 110 -30.63 -32.35 -10.54
N SER A 111 -30.11 -31.38 -9.80
CA SER A 111 -30.15 -31.38 -8.34
C SER A 111 -31.15 -30.35 -7.82
N VAL A 112 -31.61 -30.53 -6.59
CA VAL A 112 -32.51 -29.59 -5.89
C VAL A 112 -31.85 -28.21 -5.70
N THR A 113 -30.53 -28.19 -5.57
CA THR A 113 -29.77 -27.00 -5.16
C THR A 113 -29.26 -26.16 -6.33
N VAL A 114 -28.85 -26.81 -7.42
CA VAL A 114 -28.16 -26.15 -8.54
C VAL A 114 -28.82 -26.44 -9.89
N ASP A 115 -30.01 -27.04 -9.88
CA ASP A 115 -30.78 -27.40 -11.08
C ASP A 115 -29.94 -28.29 -12.03
N TRP A 116 -30.23 -28.27 -13.33
CA TRP A 116 -29.48 -29.00 -14.35
C TRP A 116 -28.03 -28.52 -14.44
N ARG A 117 -27.11 -29.46 -14.26
CA ARG A 117 -25.67 -29.25 -14.45
C ARG A 117 -25.08 -30.34 -15.29
N SER A 118 -24.12 -29.93 -16.11
CA SER A 118 -23.49 -30.77 -17.11
C SER A 118 -21.99 -30.87 -16.82
N THR A 119 -21.44 -32.06 -17.02
CA THR A 119 -20.01 -32.27 -17.18
C THR A 119 -19.76 -32.79 -18.58
N GLU A 120 -18.68 -32.35 -19.21
CA GLU A 120 -18.38 -32.70 -20.60
C GLU A 120 -16.95 -33.17 -20.80
N SER A 121 -16.79 -34.14 -21.69
CA SER A 121 -15.47 -34.58 -22.13
C SER A 121 -14.91 -33.57 -23.13
N TRP A 122 -13.94 -32.78 -22.70
CA TRP A 122 -13.24 -31.86 -23.59
C TRP A 122 -12.35 -32.59 -24.62
N HIS A 123 -11.98 -33.85 -24.34
CA HIS A 123 -11.20 -34.71 -25.23
C HIS A 123 -11.74 -36.14 -25.24
N SER A 124 -12.89 -36.33 -25.87
CA SER A 124 -13.44 -37.66 -26.17
C SER A 124 -12.79 -38.24 -27.42
N ASN A 125 -12.40 -39.51 -27.34
CA ASN A 125 -11.95 -40.29 -28.50
C ASN A 125 -13.12 -41.06 -29.14
N ILE A 126 -14.32 -40.48 -29.14
CA ILE A 126 -15.51 -41.10 -29.76
C ILE A 126 -15.30 -41.08 -31.27
N ARG A 127 -15.42 -42.25 -31.91
CA ARG A 127 -15.23 -42.44 -33.34
C ARG A 127 -16.47 -43.08 -33.94
N HIS A 128 -16.86 -42.59 -35.11
CA HIS A 128 -17.94 -43.22 -35.86
C HIS A 128 -17.52 -44.62 -36.35
N GLY A 129 -18.50 -45.51 -36.50
CA GLY A 129 -18.30 -46.89 -36.95
C GLY A 129 -17.72 -47.85 -35.89
N ILE A 130 -17.35 -47.35 -34.71
CA ILE A 130 -16.78 -48.15 -33.61
C ILE A 130 -17.80 -48.22 -32.45
N TRP A 131 -17.82 -49.36 -31.76
CA TRP A 131 -18.61 -49.53 -30.54
C TRP A 131 -17.92 -48.87 -29.36
N HIS A 132 -18.68 -48.04 -28.65
CA HIS A 132 -18.26 -47.37 -27.42
C HIS A 132 -19.20 -47.74 -26.27
N SER A 133 -18.65 -47.81 -25.05
CA SER A 133 -19.43 -47.87 -23.81
C SER A 133 -19.36 -46.52 -23.11
N ALA A 134 -20.51 -45.91 -22.82
CA ALA A 134 -20.58 -44.72 -21.99
C ALA A 134 -21.28 -45.04 -20.66
N ASP A 135 -20.67 -44.61 -19.56
CA ASP A 135 -21.24 -44.72 -18.23
C ASP A 135 -21.39 -43.33 -17.62
N LEU A 136 -22.59 -43.01 -17.14
CA LEU A 136 -22.89 -41.85 -16.33
C LEU A 136 -23.17 -42.32 -14.90
N ILE A 137 -22.40 -41.81 -13.96
CA ILE A 137 -22.51 -42.19 -12.56
C ILE A 137 -22.80 -40.96 -11.74
N TYR A 138 -23.83 -41.07 -10.90
CA TYR A 138 -24.09 -40.12 -9.84
C TYR A 138 -24.07 -40.83 -8.50
N ASP A 139 -23.14 -40.49 -7.62
CA ASP A 139 -22.96 -41.18 -6.33
C ASP A 139 -23.62 -40.49 -5.13
N GLY A 140 -24.34 -39.39 -5.38
CA GLY A 140 -24.95 -38.53 -4.35
C GLY A 140 -24.22 -37.19 -4.17
N GLU A 141 -22.96 -37.10 -4.60
CA GLU A 141 -22.15 -35.88 -4.48
C GLU A 141 -21.48 -35.52 -5.81
N THR A 142 -21.27 -36.50 -6.68
CA THR A 142 -20.38 -36.39 -7.82
C THR A 142 -21.03 -36.99 -9.07
N LEU A 143 -20.94 -36.28 -10.18
CA LEU A 143 -21.27 -36.76 -11.51
C LEU A 143 -19.99 -37.12 -12.27
N THR A 144 -19.87 -38.39 -12.67
CA THR A 144 -18.68 -38.88 -13.39
C THR A 144 -19.08 -39.50 -14.72
N LEU A 145 -18.37 -39.13 -15.78
CA LEU A 145 -18.50 -39.71 -17.10
C LEU A 145 -17.35 -40.67 -17.38
N PHE A 146 -17.70 -41.87 -17.82
CA PHE A 146 -16.75 -42.82 -18.39
C PHE A 146 -17.05 -43.05 -19.86
N LEU A 147 -15.99 -43.20 -20.64
CA LEU A 147 -16.02 -43.68 -22.00
C LEU A 147 -15.01 -44.82 -22.11
N ASP A 148 -15.48 -46.00 -22.52
CA ASP A 148 -14.67 -47.21 -22.65
C ASP A 148 -13.84 -47.51 -21.38
N GLN A 149 -14.51 -47.42 -20.22
CA GLN A 149 -13.95 -47.59 -18.87
C GLN A 149 -12.91 -46.54 -18.44
N ARG A 150 -12.73 -45.46 -19.19
CA ARG A 150 -11.86 -44.33 -18.83
C ARG A 150 -12.69 -43.15 -18.37
N VAL A 151 -12.28 -42.52 -17.28
CA VAL A 151 -12.87 -41.23 -16.85
C VAL A 151 -12.57 -40.19 -17.92
N VAL A 152 -13.61 -39.54 -18.44
CA VAL A 152 -13.48 -38.49 -19.46
C VAL A 152 -13.99 -37.13 -18.99
N ALA A 153 -14.84 -37.11 -17.97
CA ALA A 153 -15.27 -35.87 -17.32
C ALA A 153 -15.75 -36.17 -15.90
N PHE A 154 -15.78 -35.12 -15.09
CA PHE A 154 -16.04 -35.21 -13.66
C PHE A 154 -16.56 -33.88 -13.14
N HIS A 155 -17.54 -33.90 -12.24
CA HIS A 155 -18.08 -32.70 -11.59
C HIS A 155 -18.56 -33.01 -10.17
N SER A 156 -18.08 -32.26 -9.19
CA SER A 156 -18.54 -32.33 -7.81
C SER A 156 -19.63 -31.30 -7.53
N PHE A 157 -20.69 -31.75 -6.87
CA PHE A 157 -21.77 -30.92 -6.33
C PHE A 157 -21.57 -30.63 -4.84
N GLY A 158 -20.53 -31.21 -4.22
CA GLY A 158 -20.31 -31.13 -2.78
C GLY A 158 -21.52 -31.59 -1.98
N ALA A 159 -21.82 -30.90 -0.87
CA ALA A 159 -22.99 -31.18 -0.03
C ALA A 159 -24.34 -30.83 -0.70
N ALA A 160 -24.32 -30.22 -1.90
CA ALA A 160 -25.50 -29.76 -2.61
C ALA A 160 -26.15 -30.86 -3.49
N GLY A 161 -25.66 -32.10 -3.42
CA GLY A 161 -25.98 -33.19 -4.36
C GLY A 161 -27.31 -33.94 -4.17
N GLN A 162 -28.37 -33.34 -3.64
CA GLN A 162 -29.67 -34.02 -3.64
C GLN A 162 -30.30 -33.97 -5.03
N LEU A 163 -30.61 -35.13 -5.62
CA LEU A 163 -31.30 -35.23 -6.92
C LEU A 163 -32.70 -34.61 -6.86
N SER A 164 -33.07 -33.87 -7.91
CA SER A 164 -34.42 -33.32 -8.09
C SER A 164 -35.33 -34.36 -8.76
N ILE A 165 -35.68 -35.42 -8.01
CA ILE A 165 -36.55 -36.50 -8.50
C ILE A 165 -37.92 -35.92 -8.84
N GLU A 166 -38.40 -36.15 -10.07
CA GLU A 166 -39.75 -35.75 -10.53
C GLU A 166 -40.67 -36.99 -10.57
N PRO A 167 -41.45 -37.27 -9.50
CA PRO A 167 -42.22 -38.51 -9.42
C PRO A 167 -43.35 -38.60 -10.46
N SER A 168 -43.80 -37.46 -11.00
CA SER A 168 -44.87 -37.42 -12.00
C SER A 168 -44.40 -37.77 -13.41
N ALA A 169 -43.08 -37.72 -13.67
CA ALA A 169 -42.50 -38.10 -14.94
C ALA A 169 -42.73 -39.59 -15.22
N ARG A 170 -43.12 -39.87 -16.46
CA ARG A 170 -43.62 -41.20 -16.86
C ARG A 170 -42.72 -41.95 -17.81
N SER A 171 -41.72 -41.32 -18.40
CA SER A 171 -40.93 -41.98 -19.44
C SER A 171 -39.44 -41.76 -19.33
N ILE A 172 -38.70 -42.75 -19.82
CA ILE A 172 -37.30 -42.64 -20.18
C ILE A 172 -37.20 -42.68 -21.71
N LEU A 173 -36.25 -41.90 -22.26
CA LEU A 173 -35.96 -41.85 -23.68
C LEU A 173 -34.55 -42.35 -23.94
N ILE A 174 -34.40 -43.26 -24.91
CA ILE A 174 -33.12 -43.85 -25.32
C ILE A 174 -32.92 -43.55 -26.80
N GLY A 175 -31.88 -42.80 -27.14
CA GLY A 175 -31.53 -42.39 -28.50
C GLY A 175 -32.20 -41.12 -28.99
N GLY A 176 -32.73 -40.28 -28.10
CA GLY A 176 -33.23 -38.92 -28.41
C GLY A 176 -34.43 -38.88 -29.35
N GLN A 177 -35.06 -37.73 -29.57
CA GLN A 177 -36.15 -37.58 -30.55
C GLN A 177 -36.05 -36.24 -31.28
N GLY A 178 -36.77 -36.12 -32.39
CA GLY A 178 -36.84 -34.89 -33.17
C GLY A 178 -35.45 -34.45 -33.65
N THR A 179 -35.10 -33.20 -33.39
CA THR A 179 -33.81 -32.61 -33.84
C THR A 179 -32.59 -33.11 -33.06
N ALA A 180 -32.79 -33.82 -31.94
CA ALA A 180 -31.72 -34.39 -31.12
C ALA A 180 -31.68 -35.93 -31.19
N ALA A 181 -32.35 -36.53 -32.17
CA ALA A 181 -32.33 -37.97 -32.40
C ALA A 181 -30.90 -38.47 -32.66
N PHE A 182 -30.55 -39.59 -32.03
CA PHE A 182 -29.27 -40.24 -32.18
C PHE A 182 -29.16 -40.98 -33.52
N ASN A 183 -28.18 -40.60 -34.34
CA ASN A 183 -27.87 -41.22 -35.61
C ASN A 183 -26.82 -42.33 -35.40
N GLY A 184 -27.30 -43.50 -34.99
CA GLY A 184 -26.42 -44.63 -34.74
C GLY A 184 -27.15 -45.90 -34.35
N LYS A 185 -26.37 -46.84 -33.79
CA LYS A 185 -26.86 -48.12 -33.28
C LYS A 185 -26.67 -48.18 -31.78
N ILE A 186 -27.61 -48.79 -31.07
CA ILE A 186 -27.55 -49.03 -29.63
C ILE A 186 -27.62 -50.54 -29.40
N ALA A 187 -26.65 -51.10 -28.69
CA ALA A 187 -26.58 -52.53 -28.38
C ALA A 187 -27.18 -52.87 -27.01
N SER A 188 -27.07 -51.95 -26.05
CA SER A 188 -27.69 -52.09 -24.74
C SER A 188 -27.87 -50.75 -24.05
N PHE A 189 -28.85 -50.68 -23.15
CA PHE A 189 -29.00 -49.60 -22.19
C PHE A 189 -29.34 -50.19 -20.82
N LYS A 190 -28.71 -49.69 -19.77
CA LYS A 190 -28.97 -50.10 -18.38
C LYS A 190 -29.01 -48.89 -17.48
N LEU A 191 -30.03 -48.82 -16.62
CA LEU A 191 -30.13 -47.87 -15.52
C LEU A 191 -30.23 -48.66 -14.21
N SER A 192 -29.37 -48.38 -13.23
CA SER A 192 -29.37 -49.04 -11.93
C SER A 192 -29.19 -48.05 -10.78
N ARG A 193 -29.68 -48.43 -9.60
CA ARG A 193 -29.43 -47.74 -8.31
C ARG A 193 -28.06 -48.09 -7.72
N ASN A 194 -27.54 -49.26 -8.09
CA ASN A 194 -26.21 -49.70 -7.67
C ASN A 194 -25.18 -49.27 -8.71
N ILE A 195 -24.07 -48.73 -8.21
CA ILE A 195 -22.89 -48.40 -9.00
C ILE A 195 -21.92 -49.58 -8.85
N PRO A 196 -21.35 -50.11 -9.96
CA PRO A 196 -20.31 -51.14 -9.90
C PRO A 196 -19.16 -50.75 -8.96
N SER A 197 -18.59 -51.73 -8.25
CA SER A 197 -17.52 -51.52 -7.26
C SER A 197 -16.29 -50.85 -7.88
N GLU A 198 -15.93 -51.26 -9.09
CA GLU A 198 -14.75 -50.77 -9.81
C GLU A 198 -14.90 -49.28 -10.14
N LEU A 199 -16.08 -48.89 -10.63
CA LEU A 199 -16.38 -47.50 -10.97
C LEU A 199 -16.52 -46.64 -9.72
N THR A 200 -17.09 -47.19 -8.64
CA THR A 200 -17.17 -46.51 -7.32
C THR A 200 -15.77 -46.23 -6.77
N SER A 201 -14.88 -47.23 -6.80
CA SER A 201 -13.49 -47.05 -6.39
C SER A 201 -12.83 -45.96 -7.21
N LEU A 202 -12.98 -45.97 -8.54
CA LEU A 202 -12.37 -44.97 -9.41
C LEU A 202 -12.92 -43.55 -9.15
N ALA A 203 -14.24 -43.39 -9.01
CA ALA A 203 -14.87 -42.12 -8.64
C ALA A 203 -14.34 -41.59 -7.29
N ASN A 204 -14.14 -42.45 -6.29
CA ASN A 204 -13.57 -42.06 -5.00
C ASN A 204 -12.12 -41.56 -5.10
N HIS A 205 -11.31 -42.14 -5.99
CA HIS A 205 -9.94 -41.65 -6.22
C HIS A 205 -9.92 -40.24 -6.84
N LEU A 206 -10.97 -39.84 -7.56
CA LEU A 206 -11.07 -38.51 -8.16
C LEU A 206 -11.35 -37.42 -7.13
N ARG A 207 -11.82 -37.75 -5.92
CA ARG A 207 -12.14 -36.77 -4.87
C ARG A 207 -10.91 -36.06 -4.29
N THR A 208 -9.71 -36.52 -4.63
CA THR A 208 -8.44 -35.86 -4.27
C THR A 208 -7.85 -35.05 -5.42
N THR A 209 -8.56 -34.98 -6.56
CA THR A 209 -8.09 -34.27 -7.75
C THR A 209 -8.41 -32.78 -7.67
N PRO A 210 -7.58 -31.93 -8.29
CA PRO A 210 -7.85 -30.51 -8.46
C PRO A 210 -9.26 -30.20 -8.99
N GLU A 211 -9.70 -30.97 -9.99
CA GLU A 211 -11.00 -30.85 -10.64
C GLU A 211 -12.16 -30.98 -9.63
N TRP A 212 -12.03 -31.90 -8.66
CA TRP A 212 -13.02 -32.06 -7.59
C TRP A 212 -13.10 -30.83 -6.70
N HIS A 213 -11.96 -30.29 -6.26
CA HIS A 213 -11.94 -29.11 -5.42
C HIS A 213 -12.48 -27.87 -6.16
N ILE A 214 -12.13 -27.72 -7.44
CA ILE A 214 -12.57 -26.61 -8.29
C ILE A 214 -14.09 -26.64 -8.47
N THR A 215 -14.66 -27.79 -8.85
CA THR A 215 -16.11 -27.90 -9.11
C THR A 215 -16.92 -27.84 -7.81
N THR A 216 -16.41 -28.40 -6.71
CA THR A 216 -17.01 -28.21 -5.37
C THR A 216 -17.07 -26.73 -5.01
N LYS A 217 -15.97 -26.00 -5.22
CA LYS A 217 -15.91 -24.56 -4.95
C LYS A 217 -16.90 -23.76 -5.81
N LEU A 218 -16.99 -24.09 -7.10
CA LEU A 218 -17.94 -23.47 -8.02
C LEU A 218 -19.37 -23.59 -7.48
N GLU A 219 -19.81 -24.80 -7.12
CA GLU A 219 -21.18 -25.01 -6.65
C GLU A 219 -21.44 -24.37 -5.28
N MET A 220 -20.45 -24.30 -4.39
CA MET A 220 -20.57 -23.58 -3.12
C MET A 220 -20.74 -22.06 -3.32
N PHE A 221 -20.08 -21.48 -4.32
CA PHE A 221 -20.07 -20.04 -4.54
C PHE A 221 -21.22 -19.54 -5.43
N ARG A 222 -21.84 -20.44 -6.22
CA ARG A 222 -22.83 -20.06 -7.24
C ARG A 222 -24.01 -19.24 -6.73
N ASN A 223 -24.48 -19.50 -5.51
CA ASN A 223 -25.59 -18.76 -4.89
C ASN A 223 -25.21 -17.32 -4.49
N ILE A 224 -23.91 -17.03 -4.41
CA ILE A 224 -23.37 -15.69 -4.17
C ILE A 224 -23.15 -15.00 -5.51
N TYR A 225 -22.47 -15.66 -6.44
CA TYR A 225 -22.23 -15.17 -7.78
C TYR A 225 -21.99 -16.32 -8.76
N ASP A 226 -22.77 -16.37 -9.85
CA ASP A 226 -22.68 -17.44 -10.83
C ASP A 226 -21.57 -17.18 -11.86
N LEU A 227 -20.44 -17.90 -11.71
CA LEU A 227 -19.32 -17.84 -12.65
C LEU A 227 -19.68 -18.38 -14.05
N GLY A 228 -20.80 -19.08 -14.19
CA GLY A 228 -21.29 -19.61 -15.46
C GLY A 228 -20.63 -20.93 -15.86
N ASN A 229 -20.55 -21.17 -17.18
CA ASN A 229 -20.05 -22.42 -17.74
C ASN A 229 -18.52 -22.40 -17.91
N PRO A 230 -17.84 -23.55 -17.77
CA PRO A 230 -16.41 -23.66 -18.04
C PRO A 230 -16.11 -23.39 -19.52
N LEU A 231 -15.01 -22.67 -19.79
CA LEU A 231 -14.62 -22.28 -21.15
C LEU A 231 -13.52 -23.17 -21.76
N ALA A 232 -12.87 -23.98 -20.93
CA ALA A 232 -11.75 -24.86 -21.30
C ALA A 232 -11.60 -25.98 -20.25
N PRO A 233 -10.74 -26.99 -20.47
CA PRO A 233 -10.34 -27.91 -19.40
C PRO A 233 -9.55 -27.21 -18.28
N VAL A 234 -9.52 -27.85 -17.11
CA VAL A 234 -8.62 -27.46 -16.00
C VAL A 234 -7.17 -27.51 -16.48
N LYS A 235 -6.42 -26.44 -16.21
CA LYS A 235 -5.02 -26.30 -16.63
C LYS A 235 -4.09 -26.26 -15.41
N LYS A 236 -3.07 -27.12 -15.40
CA LYS A 236 -1.98 -27.03 -14.41
C LYS A 236 -1.08 -25.83 -14.69
N MET A 237 -0.87 -25.00 -13.67
CA MET A 237 0.10 -23.91 -13.64
C MET A 237 1.39 -24.38 -12.96
N THR A 238 2.29 -25.00 -13.73
CA THR A 238 3.48 -25.70 -13.20
C THR A 238 4.37 -24.83 -12.30
N HIS A 239 4.48 -23.52 -12.56
CA HIS A 239 5.32 -22.63 -11.77
C HIS A 239 4.74 -22.30 -10.39
N LEU A 240 3.45 -22.55 -10.15
CA LEU A 240 2.79 -22.33 -8.86
C LEU A 240 2.38 -23.63 -8.18
N GLU A 241 2.56 -24.78 -8.84
CA GLU A 241 1.95 -26.05 -8.45
C GLU A 241 0.45 -25.87 -8.10
N SER A 242 -0.25 -25.12 -8.96
CA SER A 242 -1.69 -24.83 -8.85
C SER A 242 -2.44 -25.24 -10.12
N TRP A 243 -3.76 -25.28 -10.04
CA TRP A 243 -4.66 -25.62 -11.15
C TRP A 243 -5.68 -24.51 -11.36
N TRP A 244 -5.99 -24.22 -12.61
CA TRP A 244 -6.79 -23.07 -13.01
C TRP A 244 -7.89 -23.48 -13.97
N GLN A 245 -9.11 -23.02 -13.69
CA GLN A 245 -10.28 -23.21 -14.53
C GLN A 245 -10.92 -21.86 -14.85
N ASN A 246 -11.06 -21.55 -16.13
CA ASN A 246 -11.82 -20.38 -16.59
C ASN A 246 -13.30 -20.71 -16.75
N TYR A 247 -14.14 -19.79 -16.33
CA TYR A 247 -15.59 -19.79 -16.51
C TYR A 247 -16.02 -18.51 -17.25
N THR A 248 -17.30 -18.42 -17.59
CA THR A 248 -17.86 -17.32 -18.38
C THR A 248 -17.70 -15.95 -17.68
N HIS A 249 -17.84 -15.90 -16.36
CA HIS A 249 -17.81 -14.67 -15.55
C HIS A 249 -16.70 -14.63 -14.50
N GLY A 250 -15.77 -15.59 -14.51
CA GLY A 250 -14.66 -15.61 -13.58
C GLY A 250 -13.78 -16.85 -13.73
N ALA A 251 -13.00 -17.16 -12.69
CA ALA A 251 -12.13 -18.32 -12.66
C ALA A 251 -12.06 -18.90 -11.24
N VAL A 252 -11.60 -20.14 -11.15
CA VAL A 252 -11.30 -20.81 -9.87
C VAL A 252 -9.89 -21.36 -9.93
N MET A 253 -9.09 -21.04 -8.91
CA MET A 253 -7.76 -21.59 -8.71
C MET A 253 -7.78 -22.61 -7.57
N TYR A 254 -7.12 -23.75 -7.76
CA TYR A 254 -6.88 -24.73 -6.72
C TYR A 254 -5.39 -24.85 -6.39
N HIS A 255 -5.06 -24.89 -5.10
CA HIS A 255 -3.73 -25.20 -4.59
C HIS A 255 -3.82 -25.95 -3.25
N SER A 256 -3.05 -27.04 -3.12
CA SER A 256 -2.82 -27.77 -1.87
C SER A 256 -4.09 -28.05 -1.01
N GLY A 257 -5.16 -28.56 -1.64
CA GLY A 257 -6.39 -28.94 -0.95
C GLY A 257 -7.48 -27.86 -0.85
N THR A 258 -7.20 -26.63 -1.30
CA THR A 258 -8.15 -25.51 -1.23
C THR A 258 -8.34 -24.87 -2.60
N ALA A 259 -9.57 -24.43 -2.89
CA ALA A 259 -9.91 -23.73 -4.12
C ALA A 259 -10.59 -22.39 -3.81
N PHE A 260 -10.22 -21.36 -4.57
CA PHE A 260 -10.68 -19.99 -4.42
C PHE A 260 -11.13 -19.41 -5.75
N GLU A 261 -12.14 -18.56 -5.69
CA GLU A 261 -12.69 -17.89 -6.88
C GLU A 261 -12.07 -16.50 -7.09
N ILE A 262 -12.04 -16.06 -8.35
CA ILE A 262 -11.63 -14.72 -8.75
C ILE A 262 -12.46 -14.28 -9.97
N HIS A 263 -12.99 -13.06 -9.94
CA HIS A 263 -13.90 -12.58 -10.97
C HIS A 263 -13.77 -11.07 -11.22
N GLY A 264 -14.59 -10.55 -12.14
CA GLY A 264 -14.74 -9.11 -12.39
C GLY A 264 -13.43 -8.39 -12.73
N GLU A 265 -13.31 -7.14 -12.24
CA GLU A 265 -12.16 -6.26 -12.49
C GLU A 265 -10.85 -6.80 -11.92
N ILE A 266 -10.91 -7.55 -10.81
CA ILE A 266 -9.73 -8.18 -10.22
C ILE A 266 -9.19 -9.29 -11.13
N LEU A 267 -10.06 -10.14 -11.70
CA LEU A 267 -9.65 -11.11 -12.71
C LEU A 267 -9.15 -10.42 -13.98
N ALA A 268 -9.78 -9.32 -14.40
CA ALA A 268 -9.34 -8.55 -15.55
C ALA A 268 -7.92 -8.01 -15.33
N CYS A 269 -7.64 -7.40 -14.17
CA CYS A 269 -6.31 -6.96 -13.78
C CYS A 269 -5.33 -8.14 -13.78
N TYR A 270 -5.61 -9.20 -13.03
CA TYR A 270 -4.76 -10.40 -12.97
C TYR A 270 -4.42 -10.93 -14.36
N SER A 271 -5.39 -10.99 -15.27
CA SER A 271 -5.18 -11.52 -16.63
C SER A 271 -4.14 -10.72 -17.43
N HIS A 272 -4.11 -9.40 -17.25
CA HIS A 272 -3.19 -8.49 -17.95
C HIS A 272 -1.81 -8.35 -17.30
N LEU A 273 -1.62 -8.82 -16.06
CA LEU A 273 -0.33 -8.69 -15.38
C LEU A 273 0.81 -9.42 -16.13
N PRO A 274 2.02 -8.84 -16.13
CA PRO A 274 3.23 -9.50 -16.60
C PRO A 274 3.48 -10.85 -15.90
N LYS A 275 4.21 -11.74 -16.59
CA LYS A 275 4.51 -13.06 -16.04
C LYS A 275 5.32 -12.99 -14.73
N SER A 276 6.25 -12.03 -14.61
CA SER A 276 7.03 -11.80 -13.38
C SER A 276 6.11 -11.44 -12.21
N THR A 277 5.22 -10.46 -12.39
CA THR A 277 4.29 -10.03 -11.35
C THR A 277 3.35 -11.15 -10.91
N LYS A 278 2.88 -12.00 -11.85
CA LYS A 278 2.11 -13.20 -11.52
C LYS A 278 2.92 -14.22 -10.70
N GLN A 279 4.22 -14.34 -10.96
CA GLN A 279 5.11 -15.20 -10.18
C GLN A 279 5.29 -14.66 -8.77
N ASP A 280 5.45 -13.34 -8.63
CA ASP A 280 5.63 -12.68 -7.34
C ASP A 280 4.35 -12.70 -6.50
N LEU A 281 3.17 -12.53 -7.12
CA LEU A 281 1.86 -12.73 -6.47
C LEU A 281 1.69 -14.17 -5.95
N GLY A 282 2.07 -15.16 -6.76
CA GLY A 282 1.90 -16.57 -6.44
C GLY A 282 0.46 -17.09 -6.64
N TYR A 283 0.08 -18.12 -5.89
CA TYR A 283 -1.26 -18.71 -5.96
C TYR A 283 -2.28 -17.95 -5.11
N LEU A 284 -3.55 -18.04 -5.50
CA LEU A 284 -4.69 -17.42 -4.81
C LEU A 284 -4.93 -18.11 -3.45
N ILE A 285 -5.16 -17.33 -2.40
CA ILE A 285 -5.39 -17.82 -1.02
C ILE A 285 -6.70 -17.31 -0.39
N SER A 286 -7.48 -16.52 -1.12
CA SER A 286 -8.82 -16.08 -0.70
C SER A 286 -9.76 -15.98 -1.89
N ASP A 287 -11.06 -16.05 -1.64
CA ASP A 287 -12.07 -15.54 -2.56
C ASP A 287 -11.99 -14.01 -2.66
N GLU A 288 -12.73 -13.41 -3.59
CA GLU A 288 -12.88 -11.96 -3.62
C GLU A 288 -13.64 -11.47 -2.37
N GLN A 289 -12.98 -10.69 -1.53
CA GLN A 289 -13.51 -10.20 -0.26
C GLN A 289 -13.60 -8.67 -0.22
N PRO A 290 -14.43 -8.07 0.64
CA PRO A 290 -14.40 -6.63 0.87
C PRO A 290 -13.07 -6.19 1.49
N THR A 291 -12.61 -5.00 1.12
CA THR A 291 -11.55 -4.28 1.83
C THR A 291 -12.10 -3.60 3.08
N HIS A 292 -11.21 -3.08 3.93
CA HIS A 292 -11.61 -2.24 5.07
C HIS A 292 -12.15 -0.85 4.67
N SER A 293 -12.14 -0.51 3.37
CA SER A 293 -12.70 0.72 2.80
C SER A 293 -13.79 0.40 1.77
N PRO A 294 -15.04 0.17 2.20
CA PRO A 294 -16.12 -0.10 1.27
C PRO A 294 -16.35 1.11 0.33
N PRO A 295 -16.74 0.88 -0.94
CA PRO A 295 -17.14 -0.39 -1.53
C PRO A 295 -15.99 -1.22 -2.15
N GLY A 296 -14.73 -0.98 -1.79
CA GLY A 296 -13.61 -1.68 -2.44
C GLY A 296 -13.52 -3.18 -2.12
N ARG A 297 -12.91 -3.93 -3.05
CA ARG A 297 -12.75 -5.39 -3.02
C ARG A 297 -11.27 -5.77 -3.13
N LYS A 298 -10.90 -6.95 -2.65
CA LYS A 298 -9.56 -7.52 -2.83
C LYS A 298 -9.60 -9.03 -2.99
N SER A 299 -8.65 -9.57 -3.76
CA SER A 299 -8.32 -10.99 -3.76
C SER A 299 -6.88 -11.15 -3.31
N VAL A 300 -6.64 -12.03 -2.34
CA VAL A 300 -5.34 -12.22 -1.71
C VAL A 300 -4.63 -13.41 -2.33
N PHE A 301 -3.36 -13.22 -2.62
CA PHE A 301 -2.43 -14.20 -3.15
C PHE A 301 -1.30 -14.46 -2.14
N GLN A 302 -0.51 -15.50 -2.38
CA GLN A 302 0.58 -15.90 -1.50
C GLN A 302 1.57 -14.76 -1.16
N GLY A 303 1.95 -13.96 -2.16
CA GLY A 303 2.94 -12.89 -2.06
C GLY A 303 2.39 -11.48 -2.27
N GLY A 304 1.06 -11.31 -2.29
CA GLY A 304 0.45 -10.00 -2.55
C GLY A 304 -1.06 -10.04 -2.59
N ALA A 305 -1.67 -8.95 -3.02
CA ALA A 305 -3.11 -8.89 -3.29
C ALA A 305 -3.40 -7.96 -4.45
N ILE A 306 -4.54 -8.18 -5.11
CA ILE A 306 -5.09 -7.24 -6.09
C ILE A 306 -6.27 -6.54 -5.44
N TYR A 307 -6.23 -5.21 -5.39
CA TYR A 307 -7.25 -4.35 -4.81
C TYR A 307 -8.03 -3.66 -5.91
N PHE A 308 -9.33 -3.54 -5.74
CA PHE A 308 -10.22 -2.83 -6.63
C PHE A 308 -11.03 -1.78 -5.87
N SER A 309 -11.13 -0.59 -6.46
CA SER A 309 -12.16 0.38 -6.10
C SER A 309 -12.77 1.01 -7.36
N PRO A 310 -14.03 1.49 -7.30
CA PRO A 310 -14.61 2.25 -8.41
C PRO A 310 -13.81 3.51 -8.77
N SER A 311 -13.05 4.06 -7.81
CA SER A 311 -12.29 5.31 -8.02
C SER A 311 -10.92 5.13 -8.64
N THR A 312 -10.29 3.97 -8.43
CA THR A 312 -8.90 3.71 -8.86
C THR A 312 -8.80 2.63 -9.92
N GLY A 313 -9.80 1.74 -10.04
CA GLY A 313 -9.64 0.51 -10.79
C GLY A 313 -8.94 -0.57 -9.96
N ALA A 314 -8.51 -1.64 -10.63
CA ALA A 314 -7.89 -2.80 -10.00
C ALA A 314 -6.36 -2.77 -10.17
N HIS A 315 -5.62 -2.80 -9.05
CA HIS A 315 -4.16 -2.79 -9.03
C HIS A 315 -3.61 -3.77 -8.00
N GLU A 316 -2.51 -4.41 -8.36
CA GLU A 316 -1.74 -5.30 -7.52
C GLU A 316 -0.81 -4.55 -6.56
N VAL A 317 -0.64 -5.12 -5.37
CA VAL A 317 0.40 -4.74 -4.42
C VAL A 317 1.10 -6.04 -4.05
N VAL A 318 2.43 -6.08 -4.18
CA VAL A 318 3.20 -7.32 -4.14
C VAL A 318 4.44 -7.17 -3.24
N GLY A 319 4.89 -8.28 -2.65
CA GLY A 319 6.12 -8.36 -1.88
C GLY A 319 6.09 -7.53 -0.60
N GLU A 320 7.23 -6.93 -0.24
CA GLU A 320 7.36 -6.19 1.01
C GLU A 320 6.46 -4.95 1.08
N ILE A 321 6.18 -4.29 -0.06
CA ILE A 321 5.18 -3.20 -0.08
C ILE A 321 3.82 -3.72 0.39
N TYR A 322 3.39 -4.89 -0.08
CA TYR A 322 2.13 -5.49 0.36
C TYR A 322 2.14 -5.83 1.85
N HIS A 323 3.22 -6.46 2.34
CA HIS A 323 3.32 -6.90 3.72
C HIS A 323 3.21 -5.74 4.71
N ASP A 324 3.99 -4.67 4.50
CA ASP A 324 3.94 -3.51 5.38
C ASP A 324 2.66 -2.67 5.18
N PHE A 325 2.15 -2.56 3.94
CA PHE A 325 0.87 -1.88 3.66
C PHE A 325 -0.33 -2.53 4.37
N GLU A 326 -0.48 -3.85 4.28
CA GLU A 326 -1.52 -4.60 4.99
C GLU A 326 -1.35 -4.46 6.51
N GLY A 327 -0.12 -4.61 7.01
CA GLY A 327 0.20 -4.50 8.44
C GLY A 327 -0.08 -3.10 9.01
N ALA A 328 0.01 -2.06 8.19
CA ALA A 328 -0.21 -0.67 8.56
C ALA A 328 -1.67 -0.19 8.39
N GLY A 329 -2.63 -1.09 8.14
CA GLY A 329 -4.06 -0.75 8.08
C GLY A 329 -4.63 -0.56 6.66
N GLU A 330 -3.89 -0.97 5.63
CA GLU A 330 -4.40 -1.15 4.26
C GLU A 330 -5.10 0.10 3.68
N THR A 331 -6.17 -0.08 2.92
CA THR A 331 -6.90 0.97 2.20
C THR A 331 -7.61 1.92 3.15
N GLN A 332 -7.91 1.50 4.38
CA GLN A 332 -8.56 2.36 5.37
C GLN A 332 -7.67 3.54 5.75
N VAL A 333 -6.39 3.26 5.98
CA VAL A 333 -5.41 4.27 6.38
C VAL A 333 -4.81 4.94 5.14
N TRP A 334 -4.33 4.16 4.17
CA TRP A 334 -3.48 4.65 3.07
C TRP A 334 -4.23 4.86 1.75
N GLY A 335 -5.49 4.44 1.69
CA GLY A 335 -6.29 4.47 0.46
C GLY A 335 -5.90 3.37 -0.52
N PHE A 336 -6.56 3.37 -1.67
CA PHE A 336 -6.32 2.36 -2.71
C PHE A 336 -5.03 2.64 -3.49
N PRO A 337 -4.35 1.59 -4.00
CA PRO A 337 -3.27 1.77 -4.98
C PRO A 337 -3.80 2.50 -6.22
N LEU A 338 -2.98 3.41 -6.74
CA LEU A 338 -3.31 4.23 -7.91
C LEU A 338 -2.78 3.64 -9.22
N ASP A 339 -1.69 2.89 -9.14
CA ASP A 339 -1.02 2.25 -10.28
C ASP A 339 -0.12 1.10 -9.81
N GLU A 340 0.52 0.41 -10.76
CA GLU A 340 1.56 -0.59 -10.49
C GLU A 340 2.80 0.00 -9.79
N ALA A 341 3.58 -0.86 -9.13
CA ALA A 341 4.84 -0.44 -8.53
C ALA A 341 5.90 -0.14 -9.61
N LEU A 342 6.57 1.00 -9.49
CA LEU A 342 7.58 1.47 -10.44
C LEU A 342 9.00 1.29 -9.88
N PRO A 343 9.99 0.92 -10.72
CA PRO A 343 11.39 0.95 -10.32
C PRO A 343 11.85 2.37 -9.94
N ALA A 344 12.59 2.48 -8.85
CA ALA A 344 13.18 3.74 -8.40
C ALA A 344 14.52 3.46 -7.71
N ASN A 345 15.62 4.11 -8.10
CA ASN A 345 16.94 4.09 -7.42
C ASN A 345 17.38 2.78 -6.71
N GLY A 346 17.24 1.61 -7.36
CA GLY A 346 17.63 0.33 -6.75
C GLY A 346 16.56 -0.29 -5.83
N GLY A 347 15.31 0.04 -6.06
CA GLY A 347 14.14 -0.55 -5.41
C GLY A 347 12.86 -0.21 -6.17
N LEU A 348 11.75 -0.10 -5.43
CA LEU A 348 10.42 0.16 -5.93
C LEU A 348 9.78 1.35 -5.20
N LEU A 349 8.88 2.03 -5.88
CA LEU A 349 7.88 2.89 -5.26
C LEU A 349 6.50 2.56 -5.81
N GLN A 350 5.46 2.71 -5.00
CA GLN A 350 4.08 2.57 -5.45
C GLN A 350 3.21 3.65 -4.82
N GLN A 351 2.38 4.28 -5.65
CA GLN A 351 1.52 5.38 -5.22
C GLN A 351 0.15 4.87 -4.80
N PHE A 352 -0.33 5.41 -3.68
CA PHE A 352 -1.64 5.19 -3.12
C PHE A 352 -2.34 6.53 -2.95
N GLN A 353 -3.66 6.53 -2.77
CA GLN A 353 -4.44 7.77 -2.65
C GLN A 353 -3.95 8.71 -1.53
N LYS A 354 -3.37 8.18 -0.45
CA LYS A 354 -2.95 8.98 0.71
C LYS A 354 -1.45 8.90 1.01
N ALA A 355 -0.67 8.06 0.33
CA ALA A 355 0.75 7.86 0.59
C ALA A 355 1.50 7.37 -0.65
N THR A 356 2.83 7.47 -0.63
CA THR A 356 3.69 6.70 -1.53
C THR A 356 4.52 5.74 -0.69
N TRP A 357 4.46 4.45 -1.03
CA TRP A 357 5.27 3.42 -0.39
C TRP A 357 6.57 3.25 -1.16
N TYR A 358 7.67 3.16 -0.44
CA TYR A 358 9.01 2.98 -0.98
C TYR A 358 9.65 1.72 -0.41
N PHE A 359 10.26 0.91 -1.26
CA PHE A 359 10.97 -0.30 -0.86
C PHE A 359 12.32 -0.35 -1.56
N GLN A 360 13.42 -0.43 -0.81
CA GLN A 360 14.76 -0.61 -1.36
C GLN A 360 15.06 -2.11 -1.49
N TYR A 361 15.64 -2.56 -2.61
CA TYR A 361 15.95 -3.99 -2.75
C TYR A 361 16.94 -4.45 -1.68
N GLY A 362 16.59 -5.52 -0.97
CA GLY A 362 17.37 -6.07 0.14
C GLY A 362 17.06 -5.46 1.51
N ALA A 363 16.20 -4.43 1.58
CA ALA A 363 15.64 -3.96 2.84
C ALA A 363 14.66 -4.98 3.43
N LYS A 364 14.42 -4.88 4.74
CA LYS A 364 13.46 -5.74 5.45
C LYS A 364 12.02 -5.25 5.39
N HIS A 365 11.85 -3.95 5.18
CA HIS A 365 10.56 -3.28 5.23
C HIS A 365 10.47 -2.26 4.11
N ALA A 366 9.28 -2.10 3.56
CA ALA A 366 8.85 -0.93 2.84
C ALA A 366 8.39 0.14 3.83
N HIS A 367 8.58 1.41 3.46
CA HIS A 367 8.18 2.54 4.28
C HIS A 367 7.28 3.49 3.50
N GLU A 368 6.24 3.96 4.18
CA GLU A 368 5.33 4.96 3.64
C GLU A 368 5.88 6.37 3.85
N VAL A 369 5.62 7.25 2.89
CA VAL A 369 5.76 8.69 3.04
C VAL A 369 4.46 9.35 2.59
N HIS A 370 3.89 10.22 3.41
CA HIS A 370 2.59 10.84 3.14
C HIS A 370 2.52 12.33 3.51
N GLY A 371 1.37 12.94 3.21
CA GLY A 371 1.03 14.29 3.68
C GLY A 371 2.01 15.38 3.25
N GLU A 372 2.27 16.33 4.16
CA GLU A 372 3.19 17.44 3.91
C GLU A 372 4.66 17.00 3.86
N ILE A 373 5.02 15.92 4.58
CA ILE A 373 6.37 15.34 4.50
C ILE A 373 6.64 14.83 3.09
N LEU A 374 5.70 14.09 2.47
CA LEU A 374 5.84 13.64 1.08
C LEU A 374 6.02 14.81 0.12
N LYS A 375 5.23 15.88 0.28
CA LYS A 375 5.32 17.08 -0.56
C LYS A 375 6.70 17.73 -0.44
N SER A 376 7.21 17.91 0.77
CA SER A 376 8.53 18.49 1.02
C SER A 376 9.65 17.58 0.51
N PHE A 377 9.56 16.27 0.76
CA PHE A 377 10.52 15.27 0.27
C PHE A 377 10.66 15.33 -1.25
N VAL A 378 9.56 15.31 -1.99
CA VAL A 378 9.58 15.41 -3.46
C VAL A 378 10.11 16.77 -3.91
N ALA A 379 9.65 17.87 -3.30
CA ALA A 379 10.04 19.23 -3.69
C ALA A 379 11.54 19.51 -3.47
N THR A 380 12.17 18.84 -2.51
CA THR A 380 13.56 19.06 -2.13
C THR A 380 14.54 18.07 -2.78
N GLY A 381 14.08 17.21 -3.68
CA GLY A 381 14.93 16.32 -4.50
C GLY A 381 14.64 14.82 -4.36
N GLY A 382 13.68 14.42 -3.55
CA GLY A 382 13.22 13.04 -3.42
C GLY A 382 14.33 12.03 -3.11
N LEU A 383 14.20 10.82 -3.68
CA LEU A 383 15.15 9.71 -3.49
C LEU A 383 16.58 10.06 -3.93
N GLU A 384 16.78 10.96 -4.89
CA GLU A 384 18.12 11.33 -5.37
C GLU A 384 18.93 12.07 -4.32
N LYS A 385 18.28 12.96 -3.55
CA LYS A 385 18.95 13.74 -2.50
C LYS A 385 18.92 13.02 -1.15
N TRP A 386 17.75 12.55 -0.76
CA TRP A 386 17.51 12.10 0.62
C TRP A 386 17.71 10.60 0.82
N GLY A 387 17.79 9.85 -0.27
CA GLY A 387 17.78 8.40 -0.23
C GLY A 387 16.42 7.83 0.17
N TYR A 388 16.39 6.55 0.48
CA TYR A 388 15.18 5.86 0.90
C TYR A 388 14.70 6.29 2.29
N PRO A 389 13.38 6.30 2.54
CA PRO A 389 12.87 6.33 3.90
C PRO A 389 13.34 5.08 4.66
N VAL A 390 13.74 5.26 5.91
CA VAL A 390 14.18 4.19 6.83
C VAL A 390 13.20 3.99 8.00
N SER A 391 12.10 4.76 8.02
CA SER A 391 10.98 4.59 8.93
C SER A 391 9.70 5.14 8.31
N ASN A 392 8.56 4.66 8.79
CA ASN A 392 7.26 5.31 8.57
C ASN A 392 7.19 6.63 9.35
N GLU A 393 6.19 7.47 9.08
CA GLU A 393 6.00 8.69 9.85
C GLU A 393 5.69 8.39 11.34
N MET A 394 6.44 9.03 12.23
CA MET A 394 6.34 8.84 13.68
C MET A 394 5.92 10.11 14.40
N VAL A 395 5.20 9.93 15.51
CA VAL A 395 4.93 11.01 16.47
C VAL A 395 6.20 11.32 17.26
N VAL A 396 6.59 12.61 17.33
CA VAL A 396 7.63 13.08 18.24
C VAL A 396 6.97 13.60 19.52
N HIS A 397 7.29 12.98 20.66
CA HIS A 397 6.77 13.40 21.96
C HIS A 397 7.60 14.58 22.48
N THR A 398 7.00 15.76 22.52
CA THR A 398 7.66 16.98 22.99
C THR A 398 7.40 17.20 24.48
N ASN A 399 8.47 17.50 25.25
CA ASN A 399 8.46 17.45 26.72
C ASN A 399 7.58 18.50 27.45
N SER A 400 6.89 19.41 26.75
CA SER A 400 6.30 20.58 27.42
C SER A 400 5.21 21.36 26.69
N LEU A 401 5.13 21.26 25.38
CA LEU A 401 3.99 21.76 24.61
C LEU A 401 3.38 20.54 23.94
N ARG A 402 2.07 20.27 24.09
CA ARG A 402 1.40 19.18 23.35
C ARG A 402 1.28 19.57 21.88
N ARG A 403 2.40 19.67 21.17
CA ARG A 403 2.44 19.96 19.74
C ARG A 403 2.40 18.64 18.98
N ASP A 404 1.56 18.59 17.96
CA ASP A 404 1.53 17.46 17.03
C ASP A 404 2.72 17.60 16.09
N VAL A 405 3.81 16.94 16.44
CA VAL A 405 5.04 16.92 15.67
C VAL A 405 5.20 15.54 15.06
N ARG A 406 5.45 15.53 13.75
CA ARG A 406 5.68 14.32 12.96
C ARG A 406 7.10 14.30 12.44
N ARG A 407 7.65 13.10 12.29
CA ARG A 407 8.99 12.89 11.76
C ARG A 407 9.05 11.63 10.90
N SER A 408 9.73 11.72 9.76
CA SER A 408 10.19 10.57 9.00
C SER A 408 11.71 10.60 8.85
N GLU A 409 12.36 9.46 9.01
CA GLU A 409 13.80 9.30 8.84
C GLU A 409 14.12 8.77 7.45
N PHE A 410 15.18 9.30 6.83
CA PHE A 410 15.71 8.92 5.53
C PHE A 410 17.20 8.62 5.64
N GLU A 411 17.78 7.94 4.65
CA GLU A 411 19.21 7.60 4.63
C GLU A 411 20.12 8.82 4.85
N ASN A 412 19.79 9.96 4.23
CA ASN A 412 20.62 11.17 4.25
C ASN A 412 20.04 12.33 5.08
N GLY A 413 19.00 12.10 5.89
CA GLY A 413 18.40 13.18 6.68
C GLY A 413 17.10 12.79 7.39
N SER A 414 16.46 13.77 8.01
CA SER A 414 15.14 13.58 8.64
C SER A 414 14.22 14.72 8.27
N PHE A 415 12.96 14.42 8.03
CA PHE A 415 11.93 15.42 7.82
C PHE A 415 11.11 15.59 9.09
N TYR A 416 10.84 16.83 9.47
CA TYR A 416 9.99 17.18 10.59
C TYR A 416 8.84 18.04 10.12
N TRP A 417 7.63 17.74 10.61
CA TRP A 417 6.44 18.51 10.32
C TRP A 417 5.73 18.94 11.61
N SER A 418 5.20 20.16 11.59
CA SER A 418 4.16 20.62 12.50
C SER A 418 3.22 21.58 11.79
N ALA A 419 2.02 21.77 12.34
CA ALA A 419 1.07 22.76 11.81
C ALA A 419 1.63 24.21 11.80
N ALA A 420 2.59 24.53 12.68
CA ALA A 420 3.15 25.87 12.79
C ALA A 420 4.30 26.13 11.80
N THR A 421 5.10 25.10 11.52
CA THR A 421 6.33 25.24 10.73
C THR A 421 6.21 24.69 9.31
N GLY A 422 5.27 23.79 9.03
CA GLY A 422 5.31 22.98 7.81
C GLY A 422 6.37 21.88 7.90
N ALA A 423 6.60 21.20 6.77
CA ALA A 423 7.53 20.07 6.66
C ALA A 423 8.89 20.51 6.13
N HIS A 424 9.95 20.30 6.92
CA HIS A 424 11.31 20.69 6.57
C HIS A 424 12.31 19.57 6.84
N ALA A 425 13.29 19.45 5.96
CA ALA A 425 14.38 18.49 6.11
C ALA A 425 15.51 19.06 6.95
N VAL A 426 16.13 18.24 7.80
CA VAL A 426 17.35 18.59 8.56
C VAL A 426 18.41 17.54 8.26
N ALA A 427 19.62 17.95 7.89
CA ALA A 427 20.68 17.07 7.39
C ALA A 427 22.06 17.40 7.93
N GLY A 428 23.01 16.50 7.71
CA GLY A 428 24.45 16.74 7.90
C GLY A 428 24.84 17.33 9.26
N ASN A 429 25.76 18.29 9.23
CA ASN A 429 26.32 18.93 10.44
C ASN A 429 25.29 19.80 11.17
N ILE A 430 24.33 20.39 10.46
CA ILE A 430 23.21 21.13 11.09
C ILE A 430 22.36 20.17 11.92
N ARG A 431 21.98 19.02 11.37
CA ARG A 431 21.22 17.98 12.11
C ARG A 431 22.00 17.49 13.32
N LYS A 432 23.28 17.17 13.15
CA LYS A 432 24.16 16.76 14.26
C LYS A 432 24.13 17.79 15.37
N LYS A 433 24.30 19.07 15.05
CA LYS A 433 24.27 20.14 16.04
C LYS A 433 22.91 20.31 16.70
N TRP A 434 21.84 20.29 15.91
CA TRP A 434 20.49 20.46 16.43
C TRP A 434 20.08 19.31 17.37
N MET A 435 20.48 18.08 17.07
CA MET A 435 20.26 16.92 17.95
C MET A 435 21.07 17.01 19.26
N GLU A 436 22.30 17.55 19.24
CA GLU A 436 23.06 17.85 20.48
C GLU A 436 22.34 18.85 21.38
N LEU A 437 21.52 19.73 20.81
CA LEU A 437 20.73 20.73 21.52
C LEU A 437 19.36 20.19 21.95
N GLY A 438 19.10 18.89 21.81
CA GLY A 438 17.83 18.26 22.21
C GLY A 438 16.84 18.03 21.07
N GLY A 439 17.14 18.50 19.85
CA GLY A 439 16.33 18.28 18.65
C GLY A 439 14.86 18.66 18.83
N ALA A 440 13.97 17.94 18.15
CA ALA A 440 12.53 18.18 18.24
C ALA A 440 11.92 17.82 19.61
N GLU A 441 12.56 16.99 20.43
CA GLU A 441 12.00 16.53 21.72
C GLU A 441 11.99 17.64 22.78
N MET A 442 12.91 18.60 22.66
CA MET A 442 13.09 19.71 23.61
C MET A 442 12.54 21.05 23.08
N CYS A 443 11.29 21.03 22.59
CA CYS A 443 10.58 22.22 22.11
C CYS A 443 10.06 23.15 23.23
N PHE A 444 10.92 23.68 24.11
CA PHE A 444 10.57 24.74 25.07
C PHE A 444 10.77 26.15 24.49
N LEU A 445 10.13 27.18 25.08
CA LEU A 445 10.22 28.61 24.68
C LEU A 445 11.65 29.21 24.67
N GLN A 446 12.67 28.45 25.10
CA GLN A 446 14.05 28.89 25.30
C GLN A 446 15.05 28.03 24.53
N GLU A 447 14.55 27.13 23.68
CA GLU A 447 15.34 26.22 22.86
C GLU A 447 15.05 26.47 21.38
N LEU A 448 15.95 25.99 20.50
CA LEU A 448 15.94 26.37 19.10
C LEU A 448 14.63 26.01 18.38
N GLY A 449 13.96 24.94 18.81
CA GLY A 449 12.67 24.49 18.29
C GLY A 449 12.77 23.75 16.96
N LEU A 450 11.66 23.70 16.23
CA LEU A 450 11.57 23.02 14.93
C LEU A 450 12.17 23.85 13.78
N PRO A 451 12.64 23.20 12.70
CA PRO A 451 13.07 23.91 11.49
C PRO A 451 11.91 24.70 10.87
N THR A 452 12.21 25.87 10.33
CA THR A 452 11.26 26.77 9.63
C THR A 452 11.65 27.08 8.19
N THR A 453 12.82 26.62 7.77
CA THR A 453 13.32 26.74 6.39
C THR A 453 13.98 25.44 5.97
N GLU A 454 14.19 25.26 4.67
CA GLU A 454 15.18 24.30 4.18
C GLU A 454 16.60 24.79 4.48
N GLU A 455 17.58 23.87 4.37
CA GLU A 455 19.00 24.22 4.36
C GLU A 455 19.33 25.08 3.13
N MET A 456 20.08 26.16 3.35
CA MET A 456 20.45 27.13 2.32
C MET A 456 21.89 27.61 2.49
N GLU A 457 22.50 28.07 1.41
CA GLU A 457 23.84 28.65 1.46
C GLU A 457 23.86 29.97 2.24
N VAL A 458 24.94 30.22 2.97
CA VAL A 458 25.18 31.49 3.64
C VAL A 458 25.69 32.49 2.60
N PRO A 459 25.03 33.66 2.41
CA PRO A 459 25.46 34.64 1.43
C PRO A 459 26.88 35.12 1.67
N ASN A 460 27.71 35.10 0.62
CA ASN A 460 29.12 35.50 0.63
C ASN A 460 30.03 34.66 1.55
N ALA A 461 29.66 33.41 1.83
CA ALA A 461 30.49 32.47 2.55
C ALA A 461 30.54 31.11 1.83
N ASP A 462 31.63 30.86 1.10
CA ASP A 462 31.81 29.67 0.27
C ASP A 462 31.70 28.39 1.11
N GLY A 463 30.82 27.47 0.71
CA GLY A 463 30.62 26.17 1.35
C GLY A 463 29.88 26.20 2.69
N ALA A 464 29.55 27.38 3.20
CA ALA A 464 28.80 27.52 4.44
C ALA A 464 27.29 27.40 4.20
N VAL A 465 26.63 26.64 5.06
CA VAL A 465 25.18 26.40 5.02
C VAL A 465 24.52 26.88 6.30
N MET A 466 23.26 27.25 6.21
CA MET A 466 22.44 27.64 7.35
C MET A 466 21.02 27.11 7.23
N GLN A 467 20.35 27.03 8.37
CA GLN A 467 18.94 26.68 8.45
C GLN A 467 18.26 27.47 9.57
N GLY A 468 17.07 27.99 9.27
CA GLY A 468 16.22 28.68 10.22
C GLY A 468 15.40 27.70 11.06
N PHE A 469 15.20 28.07 12.32
CA PHE A 469 14.43 27.35 13.32
C PHE A 469 13.53 28.32 14.09
N GLU A 470 12.54 27.78 14.81
CA GLU A 470 11.55 28.57 15.54
C GLU A 470 12.16 29.62 16.48
N GLN A 471 13.34 29.39 17.05
CA GLN A 471 14.02 30.32 17.94
C GLN A 471 15.48 30.53 17.54
N GLY A 472 15.78 30.60 16.24
CA GLY A 472 17.09 31.03 15.79
C GLY A 472 17.55 30.43 14.47
N VAL A 473 18.86 30.48 14.24
CA VAL A 473 19.51 29.94 13.05
C VAL A 473 20.71 29.09 13.46
N ILE A 474 20.90 27.93 12.83
CA ILE A 474 22.18 27.21 12.86
C ILE A 474 22.90 27.48 11.56
N MET A 475 24.19 27.80 11.65
CA MET A 475 25.09 27.99 10.51
C MET A 475 26.28 27.07 10.67
N CYS A 476 26.73 26.42 9.59
CA CYS A 476 27.88 25.53 9.55
C CYS A 476 28.82 25.93 8.42
N ASP A 477 30.13 25.89 8.63
CA ASP A 477 31.17 26.26 7.67
C ASP A 477 31.69 25.10 6.80
N GLY A 478 31.05 23.93 6.89
CA GLY A 478 31.39 22.74 6.10
C GLY A 478 32.28 21.71 6.81
N GLU A 479 33.05 22.06 7.86
CA GLU A 479 34.01 21.12 8.47
C GLU A 479 33.60 20.56 9.84
N ASP A 480 32.84 21.30 10.67
CA ASP A 480 32.14 20.84 11.91
C ASP A 480 31.74 22.04 12.80
N ALA A 481 32.22 23.26 12.52
CA ALA A 481 31.96 24.42 13.35
C ALA A 481 30.55 24.96 13.10
N ALA A 482 29.64 24.65 14.03
CA ALA A 482 28.28 25.18 14.01
C ALA A 482 28.15 26.42 14.91
N ILE A 483 27.68 27.52 14.35
CA ILE A 483 27.27 28.73 15.07
C ILE A 483 25.75 28.68 15.25
N VAL A 484 25.30 28.85 16.49
CA VAL A 484 23.87 28.93 16.82
C VAL A 484 23.56 30.35 17.21
N VAL A 485 22.67 30.99 16.46
CA VAL A 485 22.24 32.37 16.68
C VAL A 485 20.84 32.34 17.29
N TYR A 486 20.77 32.53 18.61
CA TYR A 486 19.51 32.67 19.35
C TYR A 486 18.99 34.11 19.30
N PRO A 487 17.72 34.37 19.66
CA PRO A 487 17.23 35.71 19.89
C PRO A 487 18.12 36.48 20.86
N PHE A 488 18.47 37.71 20.50
CA PHE A 488 19.43 38.52 21.24
C PHE A 488 18.96 39.95 21.39
N LYS A 489 19.46 40.63 22.42
CA LYS A 489 19.35 42.09 22.57
C LYS A 489 20.69 42.74 22.30
N LEU A 490 20.64 43.99 21.87
CA LEU A 490 21.83 44.80 21.62
C LEU A 490 22.23 45.57 22.88
N PHE A 491 23.52 45.54 23.20
CA PHE A 491 24.08 46.29 24.30
C PHE A 491 25.13 47.28 23.80
N LEU A 492 24.91 48.57 24.04
CA LEU A 492 25.84 49.66 23.73
C LEU A 492 26.69 49.93 24.97
N LYS A 493 27.96 49.52 24.93
CA LYS A 493 28.86 49.65 26.08
C LYS A 493 29.45 51.05 26.17
N SER A 494 30.13 51.51 25.13
CA SER A 494 30.78 52.81 25.12
C SER A 494 30.63 53.56 23.79
N LEU A 495 30.73 54.87 23.86
CA LEU A 495 30.74 55.79 22.70
C LEU A 495 31.97 56.68 22.81
N LYS A 496 32.81 56.71 21.79
CA LYS A 496 34.01 57.53 21.70
C LYS A 496 33.83 58.62 20.66
N THR A 497 34.23 59.84 20.96
CA THR A 497 34.18 60.95 20.01
C THR A 497 35.53 61.66 19.92
N GLU A 498 35.92 62.08 18.72
CA GLU A 498 37.11 62.90 18.55
C GLU A 498 36.94 64.31 19.13
N LYS A 499 38.06 64.90 19.52
CA LYS A 499 38.10 66.24 20.12
C LYS A 499 37.72 67.27 19.06
N SER A 500 36.67 68.04 19.30
CA SER A 500 36.36 69.22 18.50
C SER A 500 37.38 70.34 18.77
N GLU A 501 37.55 71.26 17.81
CA GLU A 501 38.49 72.39 17.89
C GLU A 501 38.21 73.32 19.08
N GLU A 502 36.97 73.32 19.58
CA GLU A 502 36.51 74.05 20.76
C GLU A 502 36.13 73.05 21.86
N LYS A 503 37.07 72.75 22.77
CA LYS A 503 36.93 72.01 24.06
C LYS A 503 35.63 71.20 24.31
N GLU A 504 35.82 69.90 24.62
CA GLU A 504 34.88 69.01 25.34
C GLU A 504 33.44 68.91 24.74
N ASN A 505 33.14 67.80 24.04
CA ASN A 505 31.81 67.55 23.46
C ASN A 505 30.79 67.16 24.54
N ASP A 506 29.60 67.76 24.50
CA ASP A 506 28.44 67.32 25.27
C ASP A 506 27.61 66.39 24.38
N VAL A 507 27.82 65.08 24.49
CA VAL A 507 27.35 64.13 23.46
C VAL A 507 25.96 63.58 23.79
N TYR A 508 25.07 63.55 22.81
CA TYR A 508 23.90 62.66 22.82
C TYR A 508 23.86 61.84 21.54
N PHE A 509 23.15 60.72 21.55
CA PHE A 509 22.95 59.92 20.34
C PHE A 509 21.53 59.38 20.24
N THR A 510 21.09 59.09 19.02
CA THR A 510 19.85 58.38 18.74
C THR A 510 20.19 56.97 18.30
N ALA A 511 19.73 55.97 19.05
CA ALA A 511 19.82 54.57 18.65
C ALA A 511 18.56 54.17 17.91
N MET A 512 18.72 53.65 16.70
CA MET A 512 17.64 53.14 15.86
C MET A 512 17.94 51.70 15.45
N VAL A 513 16.93 50.84 15.55
CA VAL A 513 16.98 49.47 15.05
C VAL A 513 15.85 49.32 14.05
N ASN A 514 16.22 49.10 12.79
CA ASN A 514 15.28 48.79 11.74
C ASN A 514 15.43 47.33 11.35
N LYS A 515 14.33 46.64 11.12
CA LYS A 515 14.29 45.33 10.46
C LYS A 515 13.68 45.56 9.08
N ASP A 516 14.51 45.37 8.07
CA ASP A 516 14.20 45.75 6.69
C ASP A 516 13.72 47.22 6.61
N GLU A 517 12.46 47.46 6.24
CA GLU A 517 11.87 48.81 6.17
C GLU A 517 11.16 49.26 7.46
N GLU A 518 10.99 48.36 8.45
CA GLU A 518 10.27 48.64 9.69
C GLU A 518 11.21 49.13 10.80
N THR A 519 10.87 50.25 11.45
CA THR A 519 11.57 50.72 12.66
C THR A 519 11.06 50.01 13.90
N LEU A 520 11.84 49.04 14.40
CA LEU A 520 11.55 48.31 15.64
C LEU A 520 11.88 49.12 16.91
N PHE A 521 12.84 50.04 16.81
CA PHE A 521 13.28 50.85 17.93
C PHE A 521 13.86 52.17 17.47
N CYS A 522 13.52 53.27 18.16
CA CYS A 522 14.15 54.56 17.97
C CYS A 522 14.08 55.35 19.29
N ARG A 523 15.22 55.66 19.90
CA ARG A 523 15.27 56.46 21.13
C ARG A 523 16.58 57.25 21.23
N ARG A 524 16.47 58.46 21.79
CA ARG A 524 17.59 59.35 22.14
C ARG A 524 18.15 59.01 23.52
N TYR A 525 19.48 59.07 23.65
CA TYR A 525 20.20 58.84 24.89
C TYR A 525 21.27 59.92 25.15
N PRO A 526 21.30 60.52 26.36
CA PRO A 526 20.23 60.49 27.37
C PRO A 526 18.97 61.21 26.82
N GLU A 527 17.77 60.86 27.33
CA GLU A 527 16.50 61.35 26.76
C GLU A 527 16.40 62.89 26.75
N ASP A 528 16.80 63.56 27.83
CA ASP A 528 16.62 65.02 28.00
C ASP A 528 17.93 65.81 28.12
N LYS A 529 19.09 65.16 28.03
CA LYS A 529 20.40 65.78 28.30
C LYS A 529 21.45 65.35 27.28
N ALA A 530 22.70 65.61 27.61
CA ALA A 530 23.88 65.09 26.95
C ALA A 530 24.85 64.56 28.01
N TYR A 531 25.70 63.62 27.62
CA TYR A 531 26.84 63.19 28.40
C TYR A 531 27.89 64.31 28.37
N PRO A 532 28.17 64.97 29.51
CA PRO A 532 28.96 66.18 29.50
C PRO A 532 30.43 65.87 29.26
N ARG A 533 31.09 66.71 28.46
CA ARG A 533 32.56 66.77 28.31
C ARG A 533 33.24 65.45 27.92
N ALA A 534 32.59 64.64 27.10
CA ALA A 534 32.99 63.25 26.90
C ALA A 534 33.79 63.02 25.61
N MET A 535 35.05 62.60 25.75
CA MET A 535 35.81 61.97 24.65
C MET A 535 35.53 60.46 24.56
N GLU A 536 35.14 59.85 25.68
CA GLU A 536 34.66 58.48 25.80
C GLU A 536 33.54 58.47 26.85
N VAL A 537 32.38 57.94 26.49
CA VAL A 537 31.21 57.77 27.33
C VAL A 537 31.03 56.27 27.56
N GLU A 538 31.07 55.82 28.81
CA GLU A 538 30.45 54.53 29.14
C GLU A 538 28.94 54.72 29.13
N VAL A 539 28.31 54.21 28.09
CA VAL A 539 26.86 54.29 27.86
C VAL A 539 26.17 53.23 28.70
N GLY A 540 26.59 51.97 28.54
CA GLY A 540 26.08 50.83 29.30
C GLY A 540 24.59 50.56 29.12
N ILE A 541 24.05 50.73 27.91
CA ILE A 541 22.60 50.65 27.63
C ILE A 541 22.25 49.37 26.87
N GLU A 542 21.30 48.61 27.41
CA GLU A 542 20.60 47.55 26.69
C GLU A 542 19.43 48.16 25.90
N LEU A 543 19.38 47.90 24.59
CA LEU A 543 18.21 48.24 23.79
C LEU A 543 17.10 47.22 24.11
N PRO A 544 15.87 47.65 24.44
CA PRO A 544 14.81 46.77 24.93
C PRO A 544 14.27 45.79 23.87
N THR A 545 14.56 46.03 22.60
CA THR A 545 14.07 45.23 21.47
C THR A 545 14.81 43.90 21.38
N LEU A 546 14.06 42.81 21.56
CA LEU A 546 14.54 41.46 21.30
C LEU A 546 14.55 41.19 19.79
N LEU A 547 15.72 40.89 19.25
CA LEU A 547 15.93 40.59 17.84
C LEU A 547 15.97 39.09 17.65
N LYS A 548 15.13 38.58 16.77
CA LYS A 548 15.08 37.17 16.40
C LYS A 548 15.72 37.01 15.03
N PRO A 549 16.85 36.29 14.90
CA PRO A 549 17.48 36.07 13.61
C PRO A 549 16.66 35.09 12.76
N ALA A 550 16.55 35.34 11.47
CA ALA A 550 16.03 34.41 10.48
C ALA A 550 16.81 34.55 9.16
N PRO A 551 16.97 33.49 8.35
CA PRO A 551 17.93 33.46 7.24
C PRO A 551 17.84 34.61 6.22
N ASP A 552 16.63 35.11 5.97
CA ASP A 552 16.31 36.18 5.02
C ASP A 552 16.26 37.58 5.66
N GLU A 553 16.35 37.69 6.98
CA GLU A 553 16.18 38.95 7.70
C GLU A 553 17.46 39.79 7.78
N THR A 554 17.32 41.08 7.48
CA THR A 554 18.37 42.07 7.69
C THR A 554 17.97 43.07 8.77
N ILE A 555 18.84 43.23 9.76
CA ILE A 555 18.68 44.23 10.82
C ILE A 555 19.70 45.35 10.62
N MET A 556 19.22 46.59 10.56
CA MET A 556 20.03 47.78 10.45
C MET A 556 20.08 48.48 11.81
N LEU A 557 21.23 48.42 12.46
CA LEU A 557 21.52 49.19 13.66
C LEU A 557 22.13 50.52 13.27
N THR A 558 21.52 51.62 13.70
CA THR A 558 22.01 52.96 13.47
C THR A 558 22.24 53.68 14.79
N ILE A 559 23.43 54.24 14.97
CA ILE A 559 23.77 55.14 16.09
C ILE A 559 24.12 56.49 15.50
N ASP A 560 23.26 57.48 15.74
CA ASP A 560 23.37 58.82 15.18
C ASP A 560 23.78 59.81 16.27
N VAL A 561 24.98 60.36 16.18
CA VAL A 561 25.67 61.04 17.28
C VAL A 561 25.73 62.54 17.04
N TRP A 562 25.46 63.31 18.10
CA TRP A 562 25.32 64.76 18.05
C TRP A 562 26.01 65.41 19.24
N ASN A 563 26.58 66.59 19.01
CA ASN A 563 27.08 67.48 20.03
C ASN A 563 25.95 68.44 20.45
N HIS A 564 25.53 68.34 21.70
CA HIS A 564 24.61 69.26 22.33
C HIS A 564 25.27 70.63 22.51
N LYS A 565 24.50 71.68 22.31
CA LYS A 565 24.90 73.06 22.58
C LYS A 565 23.82 73.69 23.42
N GLU A 566 24.20 74.36 24.50
CA GLU A 566 23.28 75.15 25.33
C GLU A 566 22.72 76.35 24.54
N VAL A 567 23.50 76.88 23.58
CA VAL A 567 23.12 77.99 22.70
C VAL A 567 23.57 77.69 21.26
N GLY A 568 22.66 77.80 20.30
CA GLY A 568 22.90 77.53 18.88
C GLY A 568 22.47 76.14 18.42
N GLU A 569 22.74 75.80 17.17
CA GLU A 569 22.37 74.50 16.59
C GLU A 569 23.26 73.36 17.11
N HIS A 570 22.65 72.22 17.40
CA HIS A 570 23.38 70.99 17.68
C HIS A 570 24.22 70.59 16.47
N VAL A 571 25.46 70.15 16.72
CA VAL A 571 26.38 69.77 15.63
C VAL A 571 26.29 68.27 15.43
N HIS A 572 26.00 67.84 14.21
CA HIS A 572 26.05 66.43 13.85
C HIS A 572 27.50 65.95 13.89
N LEU A 573 27.80 64.95 14.73
CA LEU A 573 29.16 64.43 14.87
C LEU A 573 29.41 63.26 13.92
N GLY A 574 28.37 62.49 13.61
CA GLY A 574 28.47 61.38 12.67
C GLY A 574 27.40 60.32 12.91
N LYS A 575 27.29 59.39 11.95
CA LYS A 575 26.28 58.33 11.96
C LYS A 575 26.94 56.98 11.69
N TRP A 576 26.80 56.04 12.61
CA TRP A 576 27.24 54.66 12.43
C TRP A 576 26.06 53.81 12.01
N ILE A 577 26.26 53.01 10.97
CA ILE A 577 25.26 52.07 10.48
C ILE A 577 25.91 50.70 10.37
N GLN A 578 25.32 49.71 11.03
CA GLN A 578 25.74 48.32 10.95
C GLN A 578 24.60 47.46 10.42
N LYS A 579 24.89 46.76 9.32
CA LYS A 579 24.04 45.70 8.79
C LYS A 579 24.32 44.41 9.55
N LEU A 580 23.30 43.79 10.13
CA LEU A 580 23.36 42.51 10.84
C LEU A 580 22.48 41.52 10.05
N ASN A 581 23.09 40.49 9.48
CA ASN A 581 22.40 39.47 8.70
C ASN A 581 23.20 38.16 8.67
N ALA A 582 22.74 37.18 7.88
CA ALA A 582 23.43 35.89 7.74
C ALA A 582 24.93 36.02 7.40
N SER A 583 25.33 36.95 6.52
CA SER A 583 26.73 37.08 6.08
C SER A 583 27.73 37.44 7.19
N ASN A 584 27.25 37.94 8.33
CA ASN A 584 28.07 38.22 9.51
C ASN A 584 27.52 37.57 10.79
N ALA A 585 26.67 36.54 10.65
CA ALA A 585 25.99 35.88 11.75
C ALA A 585 25.32 36.87 12.72
N TRP A 586 24.63 37.87 12.17
CA TRP A 586 24.01 38.98 12.90
C TRP A 586 24.95 39.71 13.87
N GLY A 587 26.23 39.83 13.48
CA GLY A 587 27.28 40.48 14.26
C GLY A 587 28.10 39.52 15.15
N LEU A 588 27.82 38.22 15.13
CA LEU A 588 28.62 37.22 15.85
C LEU A 588 29.90 36.80 15.11
N ALA A 589 29.96 36.96 13.77
CA ALA A 589 31.13 36.65 12.95
C ALA A 589 31.90 37.93 12.56
N TRP A 590 33.24 37.89 12.65
CA TRP A 590 34.12 39.04 12.40
C TRP A 590 34.66 39.06 10.96
N ASN A 591 34.79 40.24 10.34
CA ASN A 591 35.42 40.48 9.04
C ASN A 591 34.95 39.60 7.86
N GLY A 592 33.69 39.14 7.87
CA GLY A 592 33.12 38.39 6.74
C GLY A 592 33.79 37.04 6.47
N LYS A 593 34.50 36.47 7.45
CA LYS A 593 35.01 35.09 7.40
C LYS A 593 34.41 34.30 8.56
N LEU A 594 33.91 33.10 8.26
CA LEU A 594 33.60 32.06 9.26
C LEU A 594 34.88 31.40 9.84
N GLU A 595 36.07 31.91 9.49
CA GLU A 595 37.33 31.39 10.00
C GLU A 595 37.61 31.87 11.44
N GLY A 596 37.61 30.93 12.39
CA GLY A 596 38.45 31.05 13.59
C GLY A 596 37.76 30.81 14.92
N ARG A 597 37.41 29.55 15.22
CA ARG A 597 37.91 28.77 16.37
C ARG A 597 37.15 27.44 16.48
N ALA A 598 37.71 26.41 15.86
CA ALA A 598 37.68 25.08 16.42
C ALA A 598 38.40 25.15 17.79
N GLY A 599 37.65 25.01 18.88
CA GLY A 599 38.24 24.92 20.22
C GLY A 599 37.41 25.64 21.28
N LYS A 600 36.57 24.85 21.98
CA LYS A 600 36.04 25.10 23.34
C LYS A 600 35.70 26.56 23.65
N ALA A 601 34.41 26.91 23.54
CA ALA A 601 33.89 28.05 24.28
C ALA A 601 32.57 27.70 24.98
N LEU A 602 32.75 27.13 26.17
CA LEU A 602 31.76 26.84 27.19
C LEU A 602 31.08 28.14 27.69
N VAL A 603 29.76 28.11 27.78
CA VAL A 603 28.90 29.17 28.33
C VAL A 603 29.14 29.34 29.83
N LEU A 604 29.18 30.58 30.37
CA LEU A 604 28.65 30.88 31.72
C LEU A 604 28.48 32.37 32.05
N TYR A 605 27.42 32.59 32.84
CA TYR A 605 26.89 33.76 33.54
C TYR A 605 27.87 34.53 34.45
N LEU A 606 27.56 35.80 34.72
CA LEU A 606 27.71 36.40 36.06
C LEU A 606 26.63 37.48 36.29
N GLY A 607 25.81 37.27 37.34
CA GLY A 607 24.84 38.24 37.84
C GLY A 607 25.45 39.28 38.78
N ARG A 608 24.71 40.36 39.01
CA ARG A 608 24.92 41.26 40.15
C ARG A 608 23.75 41.11 41.13
N TRP A 609 24.08 40.65 42.34
CA TRP A 609 23.18 40.45 43.46
C TRP A 609 22.74 41.77 44.11
N ARG A 610 21.48 41.83 44.57
CA ARG A 610 21.06 42.56 45.77
C ARG A 610 20.31 41.59 46.67
N CYS A 611 20.85 41.33 47.87
CA CYS A 611 20.16 40.60 48.92
C CYS A 611 18.94 41.37 49.40
N PHE A 612 17.78 40.71 49.46
CA PHE A 612 16.78 40.93 50.50
C PHE A 612 16.24 39.57 50.96
N SER A 613 16.05 39.44 52.27
CA SER A 613 15.81 38.20 52.97
C SER A 613 14.37 37.70 52.91
N SER A 614 14.26 36.40 53.21
CA SER A 614 13.10 35.64 53.70
C SER A 614 12.06 35.17 52.69
N SER A 615 12.08 33.84 52.54
CA SER A 615 10.91 32.95 52.45
C SER A 615 9.98 33.18 51.26
N PHE A 616 10.15 32.39 50.19
CA PHE A 616 9.09 31.66 49.47
C PHE A 616 9.72 30.92 48.29
N VAL A 617 9.40 29.64 48.12
CA VAL A 617 9.80 28.82 46.97
C VAL A 617 9.09 29.36 45.73
N TYR A 618 9.85 29.92 44.79
CA TYR A 618 9.38 30.29 43.45
C TYR A 618 10.20 29.55 42.40
N TRP A 619 9.50 29.00 41.41
CA TRP A 619 10.07 28.49 40.17
C TRP A 619 10.87 29.62 39.49
N ILE A 620 12.17 29.43 39.32
CA ILE A 620 13.04 30.36 38.60
C ILE A 620 12.76 30.18 37.11
N VAL A 621 12.06 31.14 36.50
CA VAL A 621 12.02 31.33 35.04
C VAL A 621 13.40 31.86 34.65
N TYR A 622 14.21 31.03 33.99
CA TYR A 622 15.48 31.47 33.41
C TYR A 622 15.19 32.17 32.08
N GLU A 623 15.32 33.50 31.98
CA GLU A 623 15.34 34.17 30.68
C GLU A 623 16.77 34.08 30.09
N TRP A 624 16.95 33.23 29.09
CA TRP A 624 18.20 33.13 28.32
C TRP A 624 18.16 34.08 27.13
N ILE A 625 18.44 35.36 27.36
CA ILE A 625 18.62 36.35 26.29
C ILE A 625 20.13 36.51 26.05
N GLY A 626 20.58 36.27 24.82
CA GLY A 626 21.94 36.61 24.42
C GLY A 626 22.11 38.14 24.38
N LEU A 627 23.14 38.66 25.05
CA LEU A 627 23.53 40.07 24.92
C LEU A 627 24.69 40.18 23.94
N LEU A 628 24.46 40.87 22.83
CA LEU A 628 25.49 41.19 21.85
C LEU A 628 26.14 42.54 22.22
N TRP A 629 27.42 42.51 22.60
CA TRP A 629 28.14 43.69 23.08
C TRP A 629 28.76 44.50 21.95
N VAL A 630 28.32 45.74 21.77
CA VAL A 630 29.01 46.77 20.97
C VAL A 630 29.95 47.50 21.91
N ASN A 631 31.25 47.18 21.84
CA ASN A 631 32.22 47.58 22.86
C ASN A 631 32.60 49.08 22.80
N ASP A 632 32.95 49.60 21.63
CA ASP A 632 33.26 51.02 21.42
C ASP A 632 32.60 51.50 20.12
N VAL A 633 32.17 52.75 20.03
CA VAL A 633 31.66 53.39 18.81
C VAL A 633 32.47 54.66 18.58
N TYR A 634 33.44 54.68 17.67
CA TYR A 634 34.37 55.82 17.46
C TYR A 634 33.87 56.85 16.43
N CYS A 635 33.52 58.08 16.81
CA CYS A 635 33.08 59.13 15.90
C CYS A 635 34.24 60.07 15.53
N THR A 636 34.69 60.04 14.27
CA THR A 636 35.63 61.02 13.68
C THR A 636 34.87 61.98 12.75
N ASN A 637 35.40 63.19 12.51
CA ASN A 637 34.84 64.30 11.68
C ASN A 637 34.04 63.84 10.42
N PRO A 638 33.15 64.65 9.79
CA PRO A 638 31.91 64.24 9.12
C PRO A 638 32.04 63.30 7.91
N ASP A 639 33.25 62.95 7.49
CA ASP A 639 33.54 62.19 6.29
C ASP A 639 34.06 60.76 6.51
N PHE A 640 34.40 60.27 7.71
CA PHE A 640 34.87 58.86 7.82
C PHE A 640 34.58 58.09 9.12
N HIS A 641 34.38 56.79 8.88
CA HIS A 641 34.15 55.59 9.69
C HIS A 641 34.07 55.67 11.22
N ILE A 642 32.98 55.07 11.71
CA ILE A 642 32.84 54.61 13.08
C ILE A 642 33.27 53.14 13.21
N TYR A 643 34.27 52.88 14.05
CA TYR A 643 34.78 51.54 14.34
C TYR A 643 34.16 50.97 15.61
N VAL A 644 34.03 49.64 15.68
CA VAL A 644 33.69 48.89 16.90
C VAL A 644 34.78 47.89 17.22
N THR A 645 35.34 47.97 18.42
CA THR A 645 36.40 47.08 18.91
C THR A 645 35.80 45.93 19.72
N ASN A 646 35.47 44.83 19.04
CA ASN A 646 35.07 43.51 19.55
C ASN A 646 33.56 43.28 19.76
N PHE A 647 33.07 42.17 19.22
CA PHE A 647 31.95 41.40 19.77
C PHE A 647 32.57 40.22 20.55
N HIS A 648 32.43 40.18 21.88
CA HIS A 648 32.92 39.06 22.68
C HIS A 648 31.78 38.41 23.47
N ARG A 649 31.78 37.08 23.50
CA ARG A 649 31.07 36.26 24.50
C ARG A 649 32.01 36.08 25.69
N ALA A 650 31.56 36.35 26.91
CA ALA A 650 32.42 36.28 28.09
C ALA A 650 32.77 34.81 28.49
N HIS A 651 34.01 34.59 28.95
CA HIS A 651 34.46 33.41 29.70
C HIS A 651 34.97 33.85 31.07
N SER A 652 34.60 33.12 32.13
CA SER A 652 35.26 33.20 33.43
C SER A 652 35.83 31.85 33.82
N GLY A 653 37.15 31.77 34.00
CA GLY A 653 37.85 30.59 34.46
C GLY A 653 37.70 30.38 35.97
N ASN A 654 37.71 29.11 36.38
CA ASN A 654 38.31 28.70 37.65
C ASN A 654 38.92 27.32 37.46
N GLN A 655 40.25 27.25 37.57
CA GLN A 655 40.95 26.03 37.94
C GLN A 655 40.52 25.64 39.35
N VAL A 656 40.04 24.41 39.53
CA VAL A 656 40.12 23.75 40.84
C VAL A 656 40.78 22.40 40.62
N ALA A 657 41.85 22.21 41.40
CA ALA A 657 42.73 21.07 41.40
C ALA A 657 41.99 19.76 41.63
N SER A 658 42.43 18.74 40.89
CA SER A 658 42.20 17.34 41.24
C SER A 658 42.97 16.99 42.52
N SER A 659 42.27 16.62 43.59
CA SER A 659 42.77 15.63 44.53
C SER A 659 41.70 14.57 44.73
N MET A 660 42.10 13.34 44.40
CA MET A 660 41.45 12.08 44.74
C MET A 660 40.96 12.07 46.20
N ASP A 661 39.78 11.51 46.45
CA ASP A 661 39.74 10.37 47.36
C ASP A 661 38.53 9.47 47.10
N SER A 662 38.81 8.17 47.14
CA SER A 662 37.89 7.04 47.07
C SER A 662 37.12 6.86 48.38
N GLY A 663 35.85 6.43 48.33
CA GLY A 663 35.25 5.81 49.52
C GLY A 663 33.72 5.72 49.58
N ARG A 664 33.24 4.52 49.21
CA ARG A 664 31.94 3.87 49.48
C ARG A 664 30.70 4.32 48.72
#